data_AF-A0A1H8B0I5-F1
#
_entry.id   AF-A0A1H8B0I5-F1
#
_cell.length_a   1.000
_cell.length_b   1.000
_cell.length_c   1.000
_cell.angle_alpha   90.00
_cell.angle_beta   90.00
_cell.angle_gamma   90.00
#
_symmetry.space_group_name_H-M   'P 1'
#
loop_
_entity.id
_entity.type
_entity.pdbx_description
1 polymer ?
#
loop_
_entity_poly.entity_id
_entity_poly.type
_entity_poly.pdbx_seq_one_letter_code
_entity_poly.pdbx_strand_id
1 'polypeptide(L)'
;ATTPAQHPTAQPEQTEVADSSDTARNLAAGGAILAAGVLASIGFRRRLQQRRRKPTRRIPMPVGESAGLERQLRATTNPGGLALLDRSLRSMAARAAEQHRELPQLEAVRVTGDAIELYLAQPAEPIAPFTAAEDDPALWRCASSTRNTALVSAEEAGRVPAPYPTLVSLGHTPAGDPVLVDLETMGLLALDGSDDDVLAVMRAFTVELANSKIADDRMLLLAGVGEELAELYPAHSDFYETLPEALTTLASRDAFQRRALDAGGHSSLRAARVSDPGSGDAWTPHILISTAEPAPAQAQQLVDLLAAEPRTSIGVVAGSRTDLPVETSWRIPAEAGLEVEIDGLPFTVVLQRIEAEAYRRLVDVLATAERRDTLPAPAWTRSEAAVPAPRNTALPADDEDAFEREPVTAGASSALATQVTYSATTAPATAGPSALPGSITLPVALTKAASDPLPAAPAPDAGADEPQDLDLVAEEDEQQLAAADAGRGKAPEQSAGGAAPDNVEPEDEGEDEEDADPEEDVFGLAEGDDDAEEWVEEEDVDLDVLIARYAEQADAEESEDGPGAAEEEPVAAAANATEGDAGPAAQPLPARAASPVPAPGGTDARVSHRLHDASAVLAALTARDIAPEAPYIRVLGRVEVFGLLSTKQEVRRRQLTEVAAWLALHPGSSRVEFDAAMWGEDVRVDSQARNTLMSRTRRWLGDDPDGNPYLPLITGDEYGLDPAVTCDWVQFQELYRAGFHSSGLDADIALAKALALVHGRPFAGILPNKYTWNGAWVEEMVSTIEDVADELAQRRLAERDYRAAALSAARGLEAVPESERLYRSLFEIHAASGDREGLSRAARRLNELNEQLGVDPEEETVELLETLLKGRRTASA
;
A
#
# COMPACT_ATOMS: atom_id res chain seq x y z
N ALA A 1 58.23 -33.55 -51.07
CA ALA A 1 57.97 -32.15 -51.45
C ALA A 1 56.91 -32.22 -52.54
N THR A 2 55.65 -31.81 -52.34
CA THR A 2 55.16 -30.57 -51.73
C THR A 2 53.71 -30.81 -51.22
N THR A 3 53.40 -30.18 -50.08
CA THR A 3 52.19 -30.02 -49.24
C THR A 3 50.80 -30.59 -49.66
N PRO A 4 49.99 -31.12 -48.73
CA PRO A 4 48.80 -31.95 -48.99
C PRO A 4 47.47 -31.18 -49.06
N ALA A 5 46.46 -31.86 -49.61
CA ALA A 5 45.11 -31.39 -49.93
C ALA A 5 44.29 -30.90 -48.72
N GLN A 6 43.58 -29.78 -48.89
CA GLN A 6 42.53 -29.29 -48.01
C GLN A 6 41.16 -29.53 -48.65
N HIS A 7 40.33 -30.31 -47.94
CA HIS A 7 38.88 -30.41 -48.17
C HIS A 7 38.19 -29.11 -47.72
N PRO A 8 37.08 -28.71 -48.38
CA PRO A 8 36.35 -27.50 -48.04
C PRO A 8 35.58 -27.65 -46.71
N THR A 9 35.77 -26.67 -45.84
CA THR A 9 35.11 -26.47 -44.55
C THR A 9 33.61 -26.29 -44.73
N ALA A 10 32.83 -27.10 -44.01
CA ALA A 10 31.39 -26.90 -43.85
C ALA A 10 31.11 -25.59 -43.12
N GLN A 11 30.25 -24.76 -43.70
CA GLN A 11 29.64 -23.60 -43.03
C GLN A 11 28.72 -24.12 -41.92
N PRO A 12 28.80 -23.60 -40.69
CA PRO A 12 27.78 -23.87 -39.69
C PRO A 12 26.48 -23.20 -40.13
N GLU A 13 25.41 -23.99 -40.14
CA GLU A 13 24.03 -23.52 -40.34
C GLU A 13 23.73 -22.38 -39.36
N GLN A 14 23.35 -21.24 -39.93
CA GLN A 14 22.75 -20.13 -39.19
C GLN A 14 21.37 -20.61 -38.73
N THR A 15 21.25 -20.98 -37.47
CA THR A 15 19.96 -21.07 -36.80
C THR A 15 19.46 -19.63 -36.64
N GLU A 16 18.39 -19.29 -37.36
CA GLU A 16 17.67 -18.02 -37.19
C GLU A 16 17.35 -17.83 -35.72
N VAL A 17 17.94 -16.79 -35.15
CA VAL A 17 17.64 -16.29 -33.81
C VAL A 17 16.29 -15.60 -33.92
N ALA A 18 15.25 -16.28 -33.46
CA ALA A 18 13.96 -15.66 -33.21
C ALA A 18 14.16 -14.53 -32.19
N ASP A 19 13.59 -13.38 -32.52
CA ASP A 19 13.62 -12.13 -31.77
C ASP A 19 13.08 -12.35 -30.34
N SER A 20 14.00 -12.43 -29.36
CA SER A 20 13.70 -12.85 -27.98
C SER A 20 13.35 -11.69 -27.05
N SER A 21 12.87 -10.57 -27.60
CA SER A 21 12.65 -9.32 -26.85
C SER A 21 11.20 -9.14 -26.35
N ASP A 22 10.19 -9.73 -26.99
CA ASP A 22 8.78 -9.50 -26.63
C ASP A 22 8.06 -10.72 -26.02
N THR A 23 8.56 -11.93 -26.24
CA THR A 23 7.96 -13.18 -25.72
C THR A 23 8.42 -13.54 -24.29
N ALA A 24 9.37 -12.78 -23.72
CA ALA A 24 10.01 -13.06 -22.42
C ALA A 24 9.47 -12.20 -21.26
N ARG A 25 8.23 -11.69 -21.35
CA ARG A 25 7.49 -11.13 -20.21
C ARG A 25 6.91 -12.21 -19.26
N ASN A 26 7.31 -13.48 -19.43
CA ASN A 26 6.98 -14.67 -18.64
C ASN A 26 5.86 -14.46 -17.62
N LEU A 27 4.68 -14.57 -18.21
CA LEU A 27 3.32 -14.74 -17.71
C LEU A 27 3.16 -15.93 -16.72
N ALA A 28 4.11 -16.16 -15.81
CA ALA A 28 4.00 -17.25 -14.84
C ALA A 28 3.04 -16.90 -13.68
N ALA A 29 2.80 -15.61 -13.43
CA ALA A 29 2.15 -15.11 -12.22
C ALA A 29 0.81 -14.39 -12.44
N GLY A 30 0.23 -14.44 -13.65
CA GLY A 30 -1.03 -13.75 -13.99
C GLY A 30 -0.87 -12.34 -14.56
N GLY A 31 -2.00 -11.71 -14.93
CA GLY A 31 -2.03 -10.38 -15.56
C GLY A 31 -1.67 -9.21 -14.64
N ALA A 32 -1.46 -8.02 -15.22
CA ALA A 32 -1.05 -6.81 -14.48
C ALA A 32 -2.07 -6.36 -13.41
N ILE A 33 -3.35 -6.60 -13.65
CA ILE A 33 -4.46 -6.30 -12.72
C ILE A 33 -4.48 -7.31 -11.57
N LEU A 34 -4.40 -8.61 -11.87
CA LEU A 34 -4.21 -9.67 -10.87
C LEU A 34 -3.04 -9.34 -9.94
N ALA A 35 -1.88 -9.03 -10.51
CA ALA A 35 -0.69 -8.69 -9.74
C ALA A 35 -0.91 -7.49 -8.81
N ALA A 36 -1.64 -6.46 -9.25
CA ALA A 36 -2.01 -5.32 -8.42
C ALA A 36 -2.91 -5.71 -7.23
N GLY A 37 -3.94 -6.54 -7.47
CA GLY A 37 -4.83 -7.03 -6.42
C GLY A 37 -4.09 -7.87 -5.37
N VAL A 38 -3.28 -8.83 -5.83
CA VAL A 38 -2.47 -9.71 -4.96
C VAL A 38 -1.45 -8.90 -4.15
N LEU A 39 -0.71 -7.98 -4.75
CA LEU A 39 0.25 -7.14 -4.02
C LEU A 39 -0.41 -6.21 -3.01
N ALA A 40 -1.61 -5.69 -3.33
CA ALA A 40 -2.40 -4.92 -2.36
C ALA A 40 -2.80 -5.78 -1.15
N SER A 41 -3.22 -7.04 -1.38
CA SER A 41 -3.53 -8.01 -0.32
C SER A 41 -2.32 -8.36 0.54
N ILE A 42 -1.16 -8.66 -0.08
CA ILE A 42 0.11 -8.89 0.64
C ILE A 42 0.51 -7.67 1.46
N GLY A 43 0.43 -6.47 0.87
CA GLY A 43 0.76 -5.21 1.55
C GLY A 43 -0.15 -4.96 2.75
N PHE A 44 -1.45 -5.21 2.61
CA PHE A 44 -2.41 -5.10 3.70
C PHE A 44 -2.08 -6.06 4.85
N ARG A 45 -1.90 -7.35 4.55
CA ARG A 45 -1.54 -8.38 5.54
C ARG A 45 -0.24 -8.04 6.28
N ARG A 46 0.79 -7.54 5.57
CA ARG A 46 2.04 -7.09 6.18
C ARG A 46 1.87 -5.89 7.11
N ARG A 47 1.00 -4.93 6.79
CA ARG A 47 0.67 -3.84 7.72
C ARG A 47 0.07 -4.38 9.01
N LEU A 48 -0.80 -5.39 8.94
CA LEU A 48 -1.33 -6.07 10.13
C LEU A 48 -0.24 -6.80 10.92
N GLN A 49 0.70 -7.47 10.24
CA GLN A 49 1.86 -8.09 10.90
C GLN A 49 2.74 -7.04 11.60
N GLN A 50 2.93 -5.88 10.96
CA GLN A 50 3.70 -4.77 11.53
C GLN A 50 3.04 -4.19 12.78
N ARG A 51 1.71 -4.02 12.79
CA ARG A 51 0.97 -3.58 13.99
C ARG A 51 1.24 -4.51 15.18
N ARG A 52 1.19 -5.82 14.96
CA ARG A 52 1.45 -6.86 15.98
C ARG A 52 2.93 -7.05 16.33
N ARG A 53 3.84 -6.36 15.65
CA ARG A 53 5.29 -6.54 15.82
C ARG A 53 5.73 -5.98 17.18
N LYS A 54 6.33 -6.84 18.00
CA LYS A 54 6.96 -6.40 19.25
C LYS A 54 8.25 -5.60 18.98
N PRO A 55 8.64 -4.67 19.89
CA PRO A 55 9.91 -3.94 19.77
C PRO A 55 11.10 -4.87 19.54
N THR A 56 12.07 -4.45 18.72
CA THR A 56 13.29 -5.19 18.38
C THR A 56 13.04 -6.56 17.73
N ARG A 57 11.88 -6.71 17.07
CA ARG A 57 11.55 -7.84 16.22
C ARG A 57 11.32 -7.37 14.79
N ARG A 58 11.17 -8.31 13.87
CA ARG A 58 10.75 -8.05 12.48
C ARG A 58 9.68 -9.03 12.06
N ILE A 59 8.91 -8.67 11.05
CA ILE A 59 7.94 -9.58 10.43
C ILE A 59 8.67 -10.64 9.58
N PRO A 60 8.06 -11.81 9.36
CA PRO A 60 8.58 -12.78 8.40
C PRO A 60 8.45 -12.26 6.96
N MET A 61 9.46 -12.51 6.15
CA MET A 61 9.48 -12.18 4.72
C MET A 61 9.64 -13.46 3.90
N PRO A 62 9.07 -13.53 2.68
CA PRO A 62 9.34 -14.64 1.78
C PRO A 62 10.84 -14.66 1.42
N VAL A 63 11.36 -15.84 1.12
CA VAL A 63 12.77 -16.06 0.76
C VAL A 63 12.86 -16.93 -0.49
N GLY A 64 14.03 -16.96 -1.14
CA GLY A 64 14.26 -17.79 -2.32
C GLY A 64 13.29 -17.47 -3.46
N GLU A 65 12.77 -18.52 -4.09
CA GLU A 65 11.90 -18.42 -5.27
C GLU A 65 10.56 -17.72 -4.99
N SER A 66 10.01 -17.83 -3.77
CA SER A 66 8.78 -17.12 -3.40
C SER A 66 9.00 -15.60 -3.33
N ALA A 67 10.18 -15.17 -2.86
CA ALA A 67 10.57 -13.76 -2.95
C ALA A 67 10.79 -13.33 -4.41
N GLY A 68 11.33 -14.22 -5.24
CA GLY A 68 11.45 -14.03 -6.69
C GLY A 68 10.09 -13.78 -7.36
N LEU A 69 9.08 -14.61 -7.05
CA LEU A 69 7.71 -14.43 -7.55
C LEU A 69 7.13 -13.08 -7.15
N GLU A 70 7.27 -12.65 -5.89
CA GLU A 70 6.77 -11.33 -5.48
C GLU A 70 7.45 -10.19 -6.26
N ARG A 71 8.76 -10.31 -6.55
CA ARG A 71 9.46 -9.35 -7.42
C ARG A 71 8.88 -9.34 -8.84
N GLN A 72 8.55 -10.50 -9.39
CA GLN A 72 7.93 -10.62 -10.72
C GLN A 72 6.56 -9.95 -10.75
N LEU A 73 5.70 -10.18 -9.74
CA LEU A 73 4.41 -9.50 -9.60
C LEU A 73 4.58 -7.97 -9.56
N ARG A 74 5.59 -7.47 -8.84
CA ARG A 74 5.87 -6.02 -8.80
C ARG A 74 6.32 -5.50 -10.16
N ALA A 75 7.05 -6.27 -10.95
CA ALA A 75 7.51 -5.84 -12.27
C ALA A 75 6.37 -5.65 -13.28
N THR A 76 5.28 -6.43 -13.15
CA THR A 76 4.16 -6.44 -14.11
C THR A 76 2.93 -5.67 -13.63
N THR A 77 2.86 -5.32 -12.35
CA THR A 77 1.67 -4.69 -11.74
C THR A 77 1.25 -3.36 -12.38
N ASN A 78 -0.07 -3.14 -12.50
CA ASN A 78 -0.65 -1.86 -12.92
C ASN A 78 -1.69 -1.35 -11.89
N PRO A 79 -1.27 -0.88 -10.71
CA PRO A 79 -2.19 -0.39 -9.68
C PRO A 79 -2.90 0.90 -10.10
N GLY A 80 -2.28 1.72 -10.95
CA GLY A 80 -2.88 2.94 -11.49
C GLY A 80 -4.06 2.63 -12.42
N GLY A 81 -3.90 1.65 -13.32
CA GLY A 81 -4.96 1.16 -14.20
C GLY A 81 -6.12 0.53 -13.41
N LEU A 82 -5.82 -0.29 -12.39
CA LEU A 82 -6.84 -0.87 -11.51
C LEU A 82 -7.63 0.20 -10.74
N ALA A 83 -6.94 1.19 -10.17
CA ALA A 83 -7.61 2.28 -9.44
C ALA A 83 -8.43 3.19 -10.36
N LEU A 84 -7.96 3.43 -11.60
CA LEU A 84 -8.72 4.19 -12.59
C LEU A 84 -9.96 3.41 -13.05
N LEU A 85 -9.82 2.12 -13.30
CA LEU A 85 -10.92 1.22 -13.65
C LEU A 85 -12.02 1.29 -12.58
N ASP A 86 -11.69 0.97 -11.33
CA ASP A 86 -12.63 1.00 -10.20
C ASP A 86 -13.35 2.36 -10.10
N ARG A 87 -12.58 3.44 -10.03
CA ARG A 87 -13.11 4.80 -9.88
C ARG A 87 -13.98 5.20 -11.07
N SER A 88 -13.62 4.82 -12.29
CA SER A 88 -14.39 5.16 -13.49
C SER A 88 -15.75 4.45 -13.52
N LEU A 89 -15.77 3.16 -13.16
CA LEU A 89 -17.00 2.37 -13.10
C LEU A 89 -17.92 2.87 -11.98
N ARG A 90 -17.39 3.12 -10.79
CA ARG A 90 -18.19 3.67 -9.66
C ARG A 90 -18.67 5.10 -9.92
N SER A 91 -17.87 5.92 -10.61
CA SER A 91 -18.34 7.23 -11.09
C SER A 91 -19.52 7.07 -12.04
N MET A 92 -19.45 6.13 -12.99
CA MET A 92 -20.55 5.83 -13.92
C MET A 92 -21.80 5.37 -13.17
N ALA A 93 -21.65 4.49 -12.19
CA ALA A 93 -22.75 3.99 -11.36
C ALA A 93 -23.43 5.11 -10.57
N ALA A 94 -22.66 6.01 -9.95
CA ALA A 94 -23.21 7.18 -9.27
C ALA A 94 -24.05 8.05 -10.22
N ARG A 95 -23.55 8.32 -11.43
CA ARG A 95 -24.27 9.11 -12.44
C ARG A 95 -25.51 8.39 -12.98
N ALA A 96 -25.43 7.07 -13.15
CA ALA A 96 -26.56 6.25 -13.56
C ALA A 96 -27.69 6.34 -12.53
N ALA A 97 -27.37 6.26 -11.24
CA ALA A 97 -28.32 6.43 -10.14
C ALA A 97 -28.93 7.84 -10.10
N GLU A 98 -28.12 8.90 -10.20
CA GLU A 98 -28.61 10.28 -10.26
C GLU A 98 -29.57 10.53 -11.44
N GLN A 99 -29.34 9.84 -12.57
CA GLN A 99 -30.11 10.00 -13.80
C GLN A 99 -31.26 8.99 -13.91
N HIS A 100 -31.42 8.07 -12.94
CA HIS A 100 -32.34 6.94 -13.01
C HIS A 100 -32.21 6.13 -14.31
N ARG A 101 -30.96 5.86 -14.71
CA ARG A 101 -30.62 5.08 -15.91
C ARG A 101 -30.04 3.74 -15.52
N GLU A 102 -30.39 2.70 -16.29
CA GLU A 102 -29.77 1.39 -16.14
C GLU A 102 -28.31 1.43 -16.60
N LEU A 103 -27.46 0.63 -15.94
CA LEU A 103 -26.08 0.40 -16.35
C LEU A 103 -26.03 -0.42 -17.64
N PRO A 104 -25.07 -0.16 -18.55
CA PRO A 104 -24.97 -0.91 -19.80
C PRO A 104 -24.47 -2.35 -19.56
N GLN A 105 -24.79 -3.25 -20.49
CA GLN A 105 -24.22 -4.59 -20.52
C GLN A 105 -22.82 -4.55 -21.15
N LEU A 106 -21.84 -5.14 -20.47
CA LEU A 106 -20.45 -5.19 -20.94
C LEU A 106 -20.15 -6.52 -21.62
N GLU A 107 -19.53 -6.49 -22.80
CA GLU A 107 -18.87 -7.66 -23.40
C GLU A 107 -17.44 -7.79 -22.88
N ALA A 108 -16.71 -6.68 -22.82
CA ALA A 108 -15.36 -6.64 -22.28
C ALA A 108 -14.97 -5.26 -21.79
N VAL A 109 -13.92 -5.21 -20.99
CA VAL A 109 -13.22 -3.98 -20.59
C VAL A 109 -11.76 -4.11 -20.97
N ARG A 110 -11.21 -3.11 -21.65
CA ARG A 110 -9.77 -3.04 -21.95
C ARG A 110 -9.13 -1.91 -21.15
N VAL A 111 -8.03 -2.22 -20.47
CA VAL A 111 -7.23 -1.25 -19.70
C VAL A 111 -5.99 -0.92 -20.50
N THR A 112 -5.97 0.24 -21.16
CA THR A 112 -4.80 0.70 -21.91
C THR A 112 -3.89 1.56 -21.04
N GLY A 113 -2.74 1.96 -21.58
CA GLY A 113 -1.84 2.90 -20.89
C GLY A 113 -2.45 4.29 -20.64
N ASP A 114 -3.47 4.68 -21.40
CA ASP A 114 -4.03 6.04 -21.43
C ASP A 114 -5.54 6.13 -21.16
N ALA A 115 -6.28 5.02 -21.17
CA ALA A 115 -7.72 5.01 -20.98
C ALA A 115 -8.26 3.67 -20.43
N ILE A 116 -9.50 3.73 -19.95
CA ILE A 116 -10.36 2.57 -19.74
C ILE A 116 -11.37 2.54 -20.88
N GLU A 117 -11.49 1.39 -21.54
CA GLU A 117 -12.41 1.19 -22.65
C GLU A 117 -13.43 0.12 -22.31
N LEU A 118 -14.70 0.42 -22.51
CA LEU A 118 -15.81 -0.51 -22.32
C LEU A 118 -16.36 -0.89 -23.70
N TYR A 119 -16.42 -2.19 -23.97
CA TYR A 119 -17.10 -2.77 -25.12
C TYR A 119 -18.49 -3.17 -24.67
N LEU A 120 -19.52 -2.51 -25.20
CA LEU A 120 -20.91 -2.76 -24.83
C LEU A 120 -21.55 -3.81 -25.72
N ALA A 121 -22.40 -4.66 -25.12
CA ALA A 121 -23.16 -5.66 -25.89
C ALA A 121 -24.16 -5.03 -26.87
N GLN A 122 -24.63 -3.81 -26.55
CA GLN A 122 -25.47 -3.01 -27.45
C GLN A 122 -25.09 -1.53 -27.32
N PRO A 123 -25.15 -0.75 -28.43
CA PRO A 123 -24.95 0.69 -28.38
C PRO A 123 -25.92 1.36 -27.41
N ALA A 124 -25.41 2.26 -26.57
CA ALA A 124 -26.19 3.03 -25.62
C ALA A 124 -25.70 4.49 -25.55
N GLU A 125 -26.52 5.38 -25.01
CA GLU A 125 -26.10 6.76 -24.74
C GLU A 125 -25.04 6.77 -23.62
N PRO A 126 -23.88 7.44 -23.79
CA PRO A 126 -22.83 7.47 -22.77
C PRO A 126 -23.29 7.97 -21.40
N ILE A 127 -22.71 7.39 -20.35
CA ILE A 127 -22.84 7.86 -18.97
C ILE A 127 -21.46 8.35 -18.53
N ALA A 128 -21.39 9.61 -18.08
CA ALA A 128 -20.14 10.18 -17.56
C ALA A 128 -19.56 9.29 -16.45
N PRO A 129 -18.24 9.07 -16.39
CA PRO A 129 -17.17 9.81 -17.08
C PRO A 129 -16.85 9.31 -18.49
N PHE A 130 -17.58 8.31 -18.99
CA PHE A 130 -17.33 7.72 -20.29
C PHE A 130 -17.94 8.54 -21.43
N THR A 131 -17.27 8.52 -22.57
CA THR A 131 -17.76 9.05 -23.85
C THR A 131 -17.70 7.96 -24.91
N ALA A 132 -18.70 7.88 -25.78
CA ALA A 132 -18.65 6.99 -26.94
C ALA A 132 -17.52 7.41 -27.89
N ALA A 133 -16.88 6.43 -28.53
CA ALA A 133 -15.95 6.67 -29.63
C ALA A 133 -16.71 7.23 -30.84
N GLU A 134 -16.07 8.11 -31.62
CA GLU A 134 -16.71 8.78 -32.75
C GLU A 134 -17.22 7.79 -33.82
N ASP A 135 -16.45 6.71 -34.06
CA ASP A 135 -16.73 5.72 -35.09
C ASP A 135 -17.46 4.47 -34.58
N ASP A 136 -17.61 4.32 -33.27
CA ASP A 136 -18.25 3.15 -32.65
C ASP A 136 -19.03 3.54 -31.38
N PRO A 137 -20.38 3.62 -31.45
CA PRO A 137 -21.21 4.00 -30.31
C PRO A 137 -21.29 2.93 -29.22
N ALA A 138 -20.84 1.69 -29.48
CA ALA A 138 -20.73 0.63 -28.49
C ALA A 138 -19.36 0.62 -27.78
N LEU A 139 -18.40 1.41 -28.24
CA LEU A 139 -17.11 1.58 -27.58
C LEU A 139 -17.11 2.85 -26.74
N TRP A 140 -17.08 2.70 -25.42
CA TRP A 140 -17.02 3.82 -24.49
C TRP A 140 -15.62 3.96 -23.92
N ARG A 141 -15.13 5.21 -23.77
CA ARG A 141 -13.76 5.49 -23.31
C ARG A 141 -13.75 6.50 -22.17
N CYS A 142 -12.94 6.22 -21.16
CA CYS A 142 -12.63 7.14 -20.07
C CYS A 142 -11.11 7.38 -20.03
N ALA A 143 -10.67 8.58 -20.41
CA ALA A 143 -9.25 8.92 -20.42
C ALA A 143 -8.66 9.01 -19.00
N SER A 144 -7.41 8.58 -18.86
CA SER A 144 -6.58 8.59 -17.65
C SER A 144 -6.11 10.00 -17.23
N SER A 145 -6.60 11.06 -17.89
CA SER A 145 -6.16 12.44 -17.64
C SER A 145 -6.50 12.90 -16.23
N THR A 146 -5.51 13.49 -15.53
CA THR A 146 -5.72 14.16 -14.24
C THR A 146 -6.68 15.36 -14.32
N ARG A 147 -7.01 15.82 -15.53
CA ARG A 147 -8.00 16.88 -15.78
C ARG A 147 -9.41 16.34 -16.02
N ASN A 148 -9.63 15.02 -15.93
CA ASN A 148 -10.95 14.45 -16.04
C ASN A 148 -11.79 14.79 -14.80
N THR A 149 -12.51 15.91 -14.88
CA THR A 149 -13.36 16.44 -13.81
C THR A 149 -14.68 15.68 -13.63
N ALA A 150 -14.98 14.72 -14.52
CA ALA A 150 -16.17 13.89 -14.41
C ALA A 150 -16.00 12.71 -13.44
N LEU A 151 -14.75 12.34 -13.11
CA LEU A 151 -14.45 11.34 -12.09
C LEU A 151 -14.74 11.90 -10.71
N VAL A 152 -15.48 11.13 -9.89
CA VAL A 152 -15.63 11.46 -8.47
C VAL A 152 -14.32 11.19 -7.73
N SER A 153 -14.18 11.73 -6.52
CA SER A 153 -13.01 11.43 -5.69
C SER A 153 -12.96 9.93 -5.33
N ALA A 154 -11.78 9.42 -4.96
CA ALA A 154 -11.64 8.02 -4.55
C ALA A 154 -12.50 7.68 -3.32
N GLU A 155 -12.67 8.63 -2.41
CA GLU A 155 -13.49 8.51 -1.20
C GLU A 155 -14.99 8.46 -1.53
N GLU A 156 -15.45 9.30 -2.46
CA GLU A 156 -16.84 9.23 -2.95
C GLU A 156 -17.09 7.94 -3.73
N ALA A 157 -16.14 7.52 -4.56
CA ALA A 157 -16.24 6.26 -5.30
C ALA A 157 -16.40 5.07 -4.35
N GLY A 158 -15.62 5.00 -3.27
CA GLY A 158 -15.71 3.92 -2.28
C GLY A 158 -17.07 3.81 -1.55
N ARG A 159 -17.94 4.82 -1.64
CA ARG A 159 -19.31 4.79 -1.09
C ARG A 159 -20.35 4.30 -2.08
N VAL A 160 -19.99 4.15 -3.35
CA VAL A 160 -20.89 3.73 -4.41
C VAL A 160 -20.69 2.23 -4.62
N PRO A 161 -21.72 1.38 -4.50
CA PRO A 161 -21.58 -0.05 -4.71
C PRO A 161 -20.94 -0.40 -6.06
N ALA A 162 -20.15 -1.47 -6.09
CA ALA A 162 -19.49 -1.98 -7.28
C ALA A 162 -20.52 -2.33 -8.37
N PRO A 163 -20.49 -1.68 -9.56
CA PRO A 163 -21.49 -1.94 -10.60
C PRO A 163 -21.31 -3.29 -11.31
N TYR A 164 -20.05 -3.75 -11.44
CA TYR A 164 -19.68 -5.00 -12.11
C TYR A 164 -18.73 -5.81 -11.21
N PRO A 165 -19.24 -6.38 -10.11
CA PRO A 165 -18.42 -7.04 -9.09
C PRO A 165 -17.78 -8.35 -9.57
N THR A 166 -18.17 -8.87 -10.73
CA THR A 166 -17.60 -10.12 -11.29
C THR A 166 -16.64 -9.89 -12.45
N LEU A 167 -16.20 -8.65 -12.65
CA LEU A 167 -15.12 -8.33 -13.58
C LEU A 167 -13.83 -9.06 -13.17
N VAL A 168 -13.28 -9.83 -14.11
CA VAL A 168 -12.02 -10.56 -13.97
C VAL A 168 -11.23 -10.47 -15.26
N SER A 169 -9.90 -10.39 -15.18
CA SER A 169 -9.06 -10.42 -16.37
C SER A 169 -9.23 -11.74 -17.10
N LEU A 170 -9.69 -11.70 -18.35
CA LEU A 170 -9.65 -12.86 -19.24
C LEU A 170 -8.21 -13.12 -19.69
N GLY A 171 -7.47 -12.05 -19.96
CA GLY A 171 -6.12 -12.13 -20.49
C GLY A 171 -5.58 -10.77 -20.89
N HIS A 172 -4.76 -10.74 -21.94
CA HIS A 172 -4.25 -9.50 -22.51
C HIS A 172 -4.25 -9.53 -24.03
N THR A 173 -4.29 -8.36 -24.65
CA THR A 173 -4.06 -8.21 -26.09
C THR A 173 -2.60 -8.56 -26.44
N PRO A 174 -2.24 -8.75 -27.73
CA PRO A 174 -0.84 -8.87 -28.14
C PRO A 174 0.03 -7.66 -27.74
N ALA A 175 -0.56 -6.48 -27.57
CA ALA A 175 0.12 -5.28 -27.07
C ALA A 175 0.36 -5.30 -25.55
N GLY A 176 -0.25 -6.26 -24.83
CA GLY A 176 -0.12 -6.43 -23.38
C GLY A 176 -1.18 -5.67 -22.57
N ASP A 177 -2.22 -5.11 -23.21
CA ASP A 177 -3.32 -4.43 -22.51
C ASP A 177 -4.22 -5.48 -21.83
N PRO A 178 -4.46 -5.40 -20.51
CA PRO A 178 -5.41 -6.28 -19.84
C PRO A 178 -6.81 -6.17 -20.43
N VAL A 179 -7.44 -7.33 -20.64
CA VAL A 179 -8.83 -7.47 -21.08
C VAL A 179 -9.60 -8.19 -19.99
N LEU A 180 -10.64 -7.57 -19.47
CA LEU A 180 -11.51 -8.11 -18.41
C LEU A 180 -12.91 -8.39 -18.97
N VAL A 181 -13.59 -9.34 -18.34
CA VAL A 181 -14.96 -9.75 -18.68
C VAL A 181 -15.79 -9.86 -17.40
N ASP A 182 -17.09 -9.58 -17.50
CA ASP A 182 -18.02 -9.72 -16.39
C ASP A 182 -18.68 -11.09 -16.43
N LEU A 183 -18.33 -11.96 -15.47
CA LEU A 183 -18.79 -13.35 -15.45
C LEU A 183 -20.31 -13.49 -15.22
N GLU A 184 -20.94 -12.55 -14.52
CA GLU A 184 -22.39 -12.48 -14.32
C GLU A 184 -23.11 -12.23 -15.65
N THR A 185 -22.63 -11.27 -16.43
CA THR A 185 -23.18 -10.98 -17.76
C THR A 185 -22.98 -12.15 -18.72
N MET A 186 -21.79 -12.77 -18.70
CA MET A 186 -21.47 -13.92 -19.55
C MET A 186 -22.29 -15.16 -19.16
N GLY A 187 -22.49 -15.38 -17.86
CA GLY A 187 -23.19 -16.54 -17.30
C GLY A 187 -22.32 -17.81 -17.27
N LEU A 188 -21.78 -18.23 -18.43
CA LEU A 188 -20.90 -19.40 -18.54
C LEU A 188 -19.66 -19.13 -19.39
N LEU A 189 -18.50 -19.39 -18.78
CA LEU A 189 -17.21 -19.50 -19.44
C LEU A 189 -16.72 -20.94 -19.41
N ALA A 190 -16.78 -21.60 -20.57
CA ALA A 190 -16.29 -22.96 -20.77
C ALA A 190 -14.84 -22.96 -21.26
N LEU A 191 -13.94 -23.61 -20.50
CA LEU A 191 -12.54 -23.76 -20.86
C LEU A 191 -12.29 -25.13 -21.49
N ASP A 192 -11.70 -25.11 -22.68
CA ASP A 192 -11.29 -26.28 -23.45
C ASP A 192 -9.77 -26.46 -23.32
N GLY A 193 -9.28 -27.67 -23.05
CA GLY A 193 -7.85 -27.95 -23.18
C GLY A 193 -7.41 -29.18 -22.41
N SER A 194 -6.09 -29.23 -22.17
CA SER A 194 -5.52 -30.16 -21.21
C SER A 194 -5.97 -29.78 -19.79
N ASP A 195 -6.05 -30.77 -18.89
CA ASP A 195 -6.48 -30.52 -17.51
C ASP A 195 -5.54 -29.52 -16.81
N ASP A 196 -4.24 -29.54 -17.14
CA ASP A 196 -3.23 -28.60 -16.61
C ASP A 196 -3.44 -27.17 -17.12
N ASP A 197 -3.76 -27.00 -18.39
CA ASP A 197 -4.03 -25.68 -18.99
C ASP A 197 -5.30 -25.04 -18.43
N VAL A 198 -6.39 -25.83 -18.37
CA VAL A 198 -7.65 -25.39 -17.76
C VAL A 198 -7.40 -24.98 -16.30
N LEU A 199 -6.68 -25.81 -15.54
CA LEU A 199 -6.36 -25.52 -14.14
C LEU A 199 -5.51 -24.25 -13.99
N ALA A 200 -4.57 -23.97 -14.90
CA ALA A 200 -3.73 -22.77 -14.84
C ALA A 200 -4.54 -21.47 -15.04
N VAL A 201 -5.51 -21.47 -15.96
CA VAL A 201 -6.43 -20.33 -16.17
C VAL A 201 -7.40 -20.19 -14.99
N MET A 202 -7.97 -21.30 -14.51
CA MET A 202 -8.87 -21.32 -13.35
C MET A 202 -8.21 -20.76 -12.09
N ARG A 203 -6.94 -21.11 -11.84
CA ARG A 203 -6.15 -20.53 -10.74
C ARG A 203 -6.02 -19.03 -10.87
N ALA A 204 -5.77 -18.50 -12.07
CA ALA A 204 -5.68 -17.06 -12.29
C ALA A 204 -6.99 -16.36 -11.92
N PHE A 205 -8.13 -16.85 -12.41
CA PHE A 205 -9.43 -16.26 -12.08
C PHE A 205 -9.74 -16.37 -10.60
N THR A 206 -9.50 -17.51 -9.98
CA THR A 206 -9.77 -17.72 -8.55
C THR A 206 -8.93 -16.76 -7.70
N VAL A 207 -7.63 -16.65 -7.99
CA VAL A 207 -6.72 -15.73 -7.27
C VAL A 207 -7.14 -14.28 -7.46
N GLU A 208 -7.43 -13.86 -8.70
CA GLU A 208 -7.82 -12.48 -9.00
C GLU A 208 -9.16 -12.13 -8.36
N LEU A 209 -10.17 -12.99 -8.52
CA LEU A 209 -11.47 -12.79 -7.90
C LEU A 209 -11.33 -12.77 -6.38
N ALA A 210 -10.58 -13.68 -5.75
CA ALA A 210 -10.38 -13.63 -4.30
C ALA A 210 -9.73 -12.31 -3.83
N ASN A 211 -8.89 -11.68 -4.67
CA ASN A 211 -8.18 -10.44 -4.36
C ASN A 211 -8.76 -9.17 -5.02
N SER A 212 -9.92 -9.27 -5.68
CA SER A 212 -10.51 -8.17 -6.45
C SER A 212 -10.79 -6.95 -5.57
N LYS A 213 -10.36 -5.79 -6.07
CA LYS A 213 -10.59 -4.47 -5.47
C LYS A 213 -11.73 -3.70 -6.11
N ILE A 214 -12.24 -4.20 -7.23
CA ILE A 214 -13.36 -3.61 -7.99
C ILE A 214 -14.71 -4.18 -7.55
N ALA A 215 -14.71 -5.07 -6.55
CA ALA A 215 -15.90 -5.72 -6.02
C ALA A 215 -15.92 -5.57 -4.50
N ASP A 216 -17.08 -5.14 -3.98
CA ASP A 216 -17.29 -4.95 -2.55
C ASP A 216 -17.49 -6.29 -1.84
N ASP A 217 -18.32 -7.15 -2.44
CA ASP A 217 -18.60 -8.48 -1.94
C ASP A 217 -18.80 -9.47 -3.11
N ARG A 218 -18.48 -10.74 -2.85
CA ARG A 218 -18.62 -11.89 -3.76
C ARG A 218 -18.31 -13.19 -3.02
N MET A 219 -18.96 -14.26 -3.45
CA MET A 219 -18.67 -15.61 -2.98
C MET A 219 -18.15 -16.48 -4.12
N LEU A 220 -17.01 -17.14 -3.92
CA LEU A 220 -16.48 -18.13 -4.83
C LEU A 220 -16.87 -19.53 -4.34
N LEU A 221 -17.58 -20.29 -5.18
CA LEU A 221 -17.89 -21.70 -4.93
C LEU A 221 -16.86 -22.54 -5.68
N LEU A 222 -15.85 -23.01 -4.96
CA LEU A 222 -14.69 -23.70 -5.54
C LEU A 222 -14.91 -25.21 -5.48
N ALA A 223 -15.18 -25.84 -6.63
CA ALA A 223 -15.49 -27.27 -6.72
C ALA A 223 -14.28 -28.09 -7.19
N GLY A 224 -13.68 -28.86 -6.27
CA GLY A 224 -12.56 -29.76 -6.56
C GLY A 224 -11.23 -29.06 -6.90
N VAL A 225 -11.15 -27.74 -6.72
CA VAL A 225 -9.96 -26.92 -6.96
C VAL A 225 -9.90 -25.79 -5.93
N GLY A 226 -8.70 -25.28 -5.60
CA GLY A 226 -8.56 -24.06 -4.82
C GLY A 226 -8.83 -24.19 -3.32
N GLU A 227 -8.75 -25.40 -2.75
CA GLU A 227 -8.88 -25.64 -1.30
C GLU A 227 -7.95 -24.72 -0.49
N GLU A 228 -6.68 -24.59 -0.90
CA GLU A 228 -5.71 -23.75 -0.19
C GLU A 228 -6.07 -22.25 -0.27
N LEU A 229 -6.76 -21.83 -1.34
CA LEU A 229 -7.25 -20.45 -1.46
C LEU A 229 -8.48 -20.21 -0.60
N ALA A 230 -9.38 -21.19 -0.46
CA ALA A 230 -10.51 -21.08 0.45
C ALA A 230 -10.04 -20.89 1.90
N GLU A 231 -8.96 -21.58 2.31
CA GLU A 231 -8.34 -21.36 3.62
C GLU A 231 -7.74 -19.96 3.79
N LEU A 232 -7.15 -19.39 2.73
CA LEU A 232 -6.54 -18.04 2.73
C LEU A 232 -7.57 -16.90 2.58
N TYR A 233 -8.76 -17.18 2.05
CA TYR A 233 -9.82 -16.21 1.79
C TYR A 233 -11.20 -16.72 2.25
N PRO A 234 -11.36 -17.15 3.52
CA PRO A 234 -12.58 -17.82 3.99
C PRO A 234 -13.81 -16.91 3.99
N ALA A 235 -13.63 -15.58 3.97
CA ALA A 235 -14.74 -14.62 3.87
C ALA A 235 -15.37 -14.55 2.47
N HIS A 236 -14.68 -15.04 1.43
CA HIS A 236 -15.10 -14.88 0.03
C HIS A 236 -15.07 -16.19 -0.75
N SER A 237 -14.83 -17.33 -0.10
CA SER A 237 -14.60 -18.60 -0.78
C SER A 237 -15.05 -19.79 0.05
N ASP A 238 -15.92 -20.62 -0.55
CA ASP A 238 -16.33 -21.91 -0.02
C ASP A 238 -15.74 -23.02 -0.90
N PHE A 239 -15.09 -24.00 -0.27
CA PHE A 239 -14.59 -25.18 -0.96
C PHE A 239 -15.60 -26.33 -0.88
N TYR A 240 -15.81 -27.00 -2.01
CA TYR A 240 -16.62 -28.20 -2.14
C TYR A 240 -15.79 -29.31 -2.79
N GLU A 241 -15.87 -30.53 -2.26
CA GLU A 241 -15.16 -31.68 -2.84
C GLU A 241 -15.72 -32.01 -4.24
N THR A 242 -17.01 -31.75 -4.47
CA THR A 242 -17.69 -32.14 -5.70
C THR A 242 -18.57 -31.04 -6.30
N LEU A 243 -18.68 -31.03 -7.63
CA LEU A 243 -19.52 -30.10 -8.37
C LEU A 243 -21.01 -30.13 -7.98
N PRO A 244 -21.68 -31.28 -7.73
CA PRO A 244 -23.06 -31.32 -7.25
C PRO A 244 -23.35 -30.50 -5.99
N GLU A 245 -22.43 -30.52 -5.03
CA GLU A 245 -22.61 -29.83 -3.75
C GLU A 245 -22.57 -28.31 -3.98
N ALA A 246 -21.55 -27.84 -4.70
CA ALA A 246 -21.44 -26.44 -5.09
C ALA A 246 -22.64 -25.96 -5.93
N LEU A 247 -23.13 -26.80 -6.86
CA LEU A 247 -24.33 -26.50 -7.66
C LEU A 247 -25.60 -26.37 -6.82
N THR A 248 -25.69 -27.11 -5.72
CA THR A 248 -26.84 -27.02 -4.80
C THR A 248 -26.85 -25.66 -4.10
N THR A 249 -25.69 -25.20 -3.65
CA THR A 249 -25.52 -23.84 -3.09
C THR A 249 -25.84 -22.78 -4.13
N LEU A 250 -25.28 -22.90 -5.35
CA LEU A 250 -25.53 -21.95 -6.44
C LEU A 250 -27.02 -21.85 -6.78
N ALA A 251 -27.71 -22.98 -6.94
CA ALA A 251 -29.14 -23.02 -7.23
C ALA A 251 -30.00 -22.43 -6.10
N SER A 252 -29.60 -22.64 -4.84
CA SER A 252 -30.28 -22.06 -3.69
C SER A 252 -30.15 -20.54 -3.68
N ARG A 253 -28.97 -20.03 -4.03
CA ARG A 253 -28.71 -18.59 -4.15
C ARG A 253 -29.49 -17.96 -5.31
N ASP A 254 -29.46 -18.58 -6.48
CA ASP A 254 -30.26 -18.16 -7.63
C ASP A 254 -31.75 -18.02 -7.26
N ALA A 255 -32.34 -19.04 -6.63
CA ALA A 255 -33.73 -19.02 -6.21
C ALA A 255 -34.03 -17.91 -5.19
N PHE A 256 -33.09 -17.62 -4.27
CA PHE A 256 -33.21 -16.50 -3.33
C PHE A 256 -33.21 -15.15 -4.06
N GLN A 257 -32.25 -14.93 -4.96
CA GLN A 257 -32.09 -13.67 -5.69
C GLN A 257 -33.26 -13.40 -6.62
N ARG A 258 -33.81 -14.42 -7.28
CA ARG A 258 -35.00 -14.26 -8.14
C ARG A 258 -36.21 -13.82 -7.33
N ARG A 259 -36.45 -14.42 -6.16
CA ARG A 259 -37.52 -13.96 -5.25
C ARG A 259 -37.32 -12.51 -4.81
N ALA A 260 -36.08 -12.10 -4.55
CA ALA A 260 -35.76 -10.73 -4.19
C ALA A 260 -36.03 -9.76 -5.35
N LEU A 261 -35.68 -10.12 -6.60
CA LEU A 261 -35.98 -9.32 -7.79
C LEU A 261 -37.50 -9.16 -7.98
N ASP A 262 -38.24 -10.27 -7.87
CA ASP A 262 -39.69 -10.27 -8.00
C ASP A 262 -40.35 -9.41 -6.90
N ALA A 263 -39.90 -9.55 -5.64
CA ALA A 263 -40.42 -8.78 -4.51
C ALA A 263 -40.10 -7.28 -4.61
N GLY A 264 -38.93 -6.92 -5.16
CA GLY A 264 -38.54 -5.54 -5.43
C GLY A 264 -39.14 -4.94 -6.71
N GLY A 265 -39.81 -5.76 -7.54
CA GLY A 265 -40.35 -5.33 -8.83
C GLY A 265 -39.28 -4.94 -9.84
N HIS A 266 -38.08 -5.52 -9.75
CA HIS A 266 -36.96 -5.21 -10.63
C HIS A 266 -36.91 -6.16 -11.83
N SER A 267 -36.82 -5.61 -13.04
CA SER A 267 -36.73 -6.38 -14.28
C SER A 267 -35.33 -6.93 -14.58
N SER A 268 -34.30 -6.42 -13.91
CA SER A 268 -32.91 -6.85 -14.06
C SER A 268 -32.11 -6.53 -12.80
N LEU A 269 -30.99 -7.23 -12.58
CA LEU A 269 -30.04 -6.91 -11.50
C LEU A 269 -29.44 -5.52 -11.65
N ARG A 270 -29.16 -5.09 -12.89
CA ARG A 270 -28.57 -3.78 -13.17
C ARG A 270 -29.54 -2.67 -12.76
N ALA A 271 -30.84 -2.84 -13.00
CA ALA A 271 -31.86 -1.93 -12.50
C ALA A 271 -31.97 -1.97 -10.96
N ALA A 272 -31.90 -3.16 -10.36
CA ALA A 272 -31.95 -3.34 -8.90
C ALA A 272 -30.77 -2.64 -8.20
N ARG A 273 -29.53 -2.84 -8.65
CA ARG A 273 -28.32 -2.23 -8.07
C ARG A 273 -28.33 -0.69 -8.11
N VAL A 274 -28.97 -0.11 -9.13
CA VAL A 274 -29.09 1.35 -9.26
C VAL A 274 -30.20 1.91 -8.37
N SER A 275 -31.31 1.18 -8.24
CA SER A 275 -32.53 1.67 -7.59
C SER A 275 -32.56 1.40 -6.09
N ASP A 276 -31.92 0.33 -5.63
CA ASP A 276 -31.85 -0.07 -4.22
C ASP A 276 -30.43 -0.50 -3.82
N PRO A 277 -29.50 0.48 -3.67
CA PRO A 277 -28.12 0.20 -3.29
C PRO A 277 -27.97 -0.30 -1.84
N GLY A 278 -29.02 -0.19 -1.00
CA GLY A 278 -28.99 -0.61 0.41
C GLY A 278 -29.19 -2.13 0.61
N SER A 279 -29.75 -2.82 -0.38
CA SER A 279 -29.96 -4.27 -0.37
C SER A 279 -28.72 -5.06 -0.86
N GLY A 280 -27.51 -4.58 -0.55
CA GLY A 280 -26.25 -5.10 -1.09
C GLY A 280 -26.08 -6.61 -0.96
N ASP A 281 -26.39 -7.16 0.22
CA ASP A 281 -26.29 -8.60 0.51
C ASP A 281 -27.22 -9.46 -0.34
N ALA A 282 -28.34 -8.91 -0.82
CA ALA A 282 -29.22 -9.63 -1.73
C ALA A 282 -28.56 -9.85 -3.09
N TRP A 283 -27.65 -8.95 -3.49
CA TRP A 283 -27.03 -8.91 -4.80
C TRP A 283 -25.56 -9.35 -4.82
N THR A 284 -25.04 -9.89 -3.70
CA THR A 284 -23.71 -10.51 -3.64
C THR A 284 -23.60 -11.62 -4.69
N PRO A 285 -22.65 -11.52 -5.65
CA PRO A 285 -22.47 -12.51 -6.69
C PRO A 285 -21.95 -13.83 -6.16
N HIS A 286 -22.40 -14.93 -6.76
CA HIS A 286 -21.85 -16.26 -6.51
C HIS A 286 -21.23 -16.83 -7.80
N ILE A 287 -19.92 -17.06 -7.77
CA ILE A 287 -19.17 -17.55 -8.93
C ILE A 287 -18.75 -19.00 -8.67
N LEU A 288 -19.31 -19.92 -9.45
CA LEU A 288 -18.93 -21.32 -9.42
C LEU A 288 -17.70 -21.55 -10.31
N ILE A 289 -16.64 -22.11 -9.74
CA ILE A 289 -15.41 -22.46 -10.47
C ILE A 289 -15.17 -23.96 -10.32
N SER A 290 -15.12 -24.67 -11.45
CA SER A 290 -14.92 -26.13 -11.47
C SER A 290 -14.01 -26.56 -12.62
N THR A 291 -12.97 -27.34 -12.31
CA THR A 291 -12.15 -28.00 -13.34
C THR A 291 -12.80 -29.27 -13.89
N ALA A 292 -13.74 -29.85 -13.15
CA ALA A 292 -14.43 -31.07 -13.55
C ALA A 292 -15.43 -30.78 -14.68
N GLU A 293 -15.41 -31.64 -15.70
CA GLU A 293 -16.43 -31.63 -16.75
C GLU A 293 -17.80 -32.01 -16.16
N PRO A 294 -18.84 -31.18 -16.35
CA PRO A 294 -20.15 -31.47 -15.80
C PRO A 294 -20.75 -32.72 -16.45
N ALA A 295 -21.17 -33.67 -15.61
CA ALA A 295 -21.98 -34.80 -16.04
C ALA A 295 -23.30 -34.31 -16.67
N PRO A 296 -23.95 -35.10 -17.55
CA PRO A 296 -25.12 -34.64 -18.30
C PRO A 296 -26.27 -34.03 -17.46
N ALA A 297 -26.51 -34.55 -16.26
CA ALA A 297 -27.52 -33.99 -15.35
C ALA A 297 -27.12 -32.62 -14.79
N GLN A 298 -25.84 -32.45 -14.45
CA GLN A 298 -25.28 -31.19 -13.95
C GLN A 298 -25.23 -30.15 -15.08
N ALA A 299 -24.84 -30.57 -16.28
CA ALA A 299 -24.88 -29.77 -17.49
C ALA A 299 -26.28 -29.23 -17.78
N GLN A 300 -27.31 -30.08 -17.70
CA GLN A 300 -28.70 -29.65 -17.87
C GLN A 300 -29.12 -28.66 -16.78
N GLN A 301 -28.79 -28.94 -15.52
CA GLN A 301 -29.09 -28.04 -14.40
C GLN A 301 -28.42 -26.66 -14.59
N LEU A 302 -27.17 -26.62 -15.04
CA LEU A 302 -26.47 -25.36 -15.37
C LEU A 302 -27.17 -24.59 -16.50
N VAL A 303 -27.57 -25.28 -17.56
CA VAL A 303 -28.32 -24.67 -18.68
C VAL A 303 -29.63 -24.08 -18.16
N ASP A 304 -30.39 -24.83 -17.35
CA ASP A 304 -31.67 -24.38 -16.81
C ASP A 304 -31.51 -23.15 -15.90
N LEU A 305 -30.47 -23.14 -15.05
CA LEU A 305 -30.16 -22.00 -14.18
C LEU A 305 -29.78 -20.75 -14.98
N LEU A 306 -28.91 -20.89 -15.99
CA LEU A 306 -28.37 -19.77 -16.75
C LEU A 306 -29.31 -19.24 -17.83
N ALA A 307 -30.30 -20.04 -18.26
CA ALA A 307 -31.33 -19.62 -19.20
C ALA A 307 -32.56 -19.00 -18.51
N ALA A 308 -32.64 -19.06 -17.17
CA ALA A 308 -33.79 -18.53 -16.43
C ALA A 308 -33.77 -16.99 -16.36
N GLU A 309 -34.93 -16.38 -16.62
CA GLU A 309 -35.14 -14.94 -16.55
C GLU A 309 -36.08 -14.57 -15.38
N PRO A 310 -35.89 -13.42 -14.70
CA PRO A 310 -34.75 -12.52 -14.86
C PRO A 310 -33.44 -13.18 -14.39
N ARG A 311 -32.33 -12.84 -15.04
CA ARG A 311 -30.99 -13.30 -14.64
C ARG A 311 -30.65 -12.86 -13.21
N THR A 312 -30.00 -13.78 -12.48
CA THR A 312 -29.52 -13.58 -11.11
C THR A 312 -28.00 -13.43 -11.06
N SER A 313 -27.45 -13.09 -9.90
CA SER A 313 -26.06 -12.66 -9.75
C SER A 313 -25.18 -13.89 -9.59
N ILE A 314 -25.19 -14.72 -10.63
CA ILE A 314 -24.43 -15.97 -10.69
C ILE A 314 -23.54 -15.98 -11.93
N GLY A 315 -22.36 -16.60 -11.80
CA GLY A 315 -21.44 -16.83 -12.90
C GLY A 315 -20.81 -18.21 -12.79
N VAL A 316 -20.46 -18.83 -13.91
CA VAL A 316 -19.90 -20.18 -13.95
C VAL A 316 -18.66 -20.21 -14.82
N VAL A 317 -17.56 -20.71 -14.27
CA VAL A 317 -16.36 -21.07 -15.02
C VAL A 317 -16.16 -22.57 -14.89
N ALA A 318 -16.21 -23.29 -16.02
CA ALA A 318 -16.15 -24.75 -16.03
C ALA A 318 -15.15 -25.26 -17.07
N GLY A 319 -14.37 -26.28 -16.71
CA GLY A 319 -13.69 -27.10 -17.71
C GLY A 319 -14.74 -27.89 -18.50
N SER A 320 -14.77 -27.76 -19.83
CA SER A 320 -15.72 -28.52 -20.66
C SER A 320 -15.15 -28.84 -22.03
N ARG A 321 -15.28 -30.12 -22.43
CA ARG A 321 -14.96 -30.59 -23.79
C ARG A 321 -16.20 -30.59 -24.69
N THR A 322 -17.37 -30.43 -24.10
CA THR A 322 -18.68 -30.49 -24.76
C THR A 322 -19.35 -29.11 -24.69
N ASP A 323 -19.95 -28.68 -25.80
CA ASP A 323 -20.71 -27.43 -25.79
C ASP A 323 -21.96 -27.57 -24.93
N LEU A 324 -22.14 -26.64 -24.00
CA LEU A 324 -23.39 -26.48 -23.27
C LEU A 324 -24.25 -25.48 -24.03
N PRO A 325 -25.53 -25.80 -24.30
CA PRO A 325 -26.42 -24.95 -25.10
C PRO A 325 -26.92 -23.74 -24.29
N VAL A 326 -26.00 -22.83 -23.92
CA VAL A 326 -26.28 -21.58 -23.21
C VAL A 326 -26.01 -20.41 -24.15
N GLU A 327 -27.00 -19.55 -24.36
CA GLU A 327 -27.00 -18.51 -25.40
C GLU A 327 -25.85 -17.49 -25.27
N THR A 328 -25.46 -17.13 -24.04
CA THR A 328 -24.39 -16.16 -23.78
C THR A 328 -23.05 -16.81 -23.39
N SER A 329 -22.86 -18.11 -23.66
CA SER A 329 -21.65 -18.80 -23.25
C SER A 329 -20.48 -18.60 -24.21
N TRP A 330 -19.29 -18.49 -23.64
CA TRP A 330 -18.04 -18.55 -24.40
C TRP A 330 -17.37 -19.89 -24.16
N ARG A 331 -16.89 -20.50 -25.25
CA ARG A 331 -15.96 -21.62 -25.19
C ARG A 331 -14.60 -21.16 -25.68
N ILE A 332 -13.60 -21.25 -24.81
CA ILE A 332 -12.27 -20.70 -25.08
C ILE A 332 -11.21 -21.79 -24.87
N PRO A 333 -10.31 -22.01 -25.84
CA PRO A 333 -9.15 -22.88 -25.64
C PRO A 333 -8.18 -22.26 -24.62
N ALA A 334 -7.80 -23.07 -23.62
CA ALA A 334 -6.93 -22.71 -22.51
C ALA A 334 -5.43 -22.91 -22.81
N GLU A 335 -5.07 -23.31 -24.04
CA GLU A 335 -3.69 -23.60 -24.43
C GLU A 335 -2.75 -22.41 -24.18
N ALA A 336 -1.56 -22.70 -23.65
CA ALA A 336 -0.59 -21.68 -23.26
C ALA A 336 -0.13 -20.80 -24.43
N GLY A 337 -0.28 -19.49 -24.27
CA GLY A 337 0.20 -18.51 -25.26
C GLY A 337 -0.62 -18.46 -26.55
N LEU A 338 -1.75 -19.18 -26.62
CA LEU A 338 -2.63 -19.13 -27.78
C LEU A 338 -3.33 -17.77 -27.84
N GLU A 339 -3.23 -17.10 -28.99
CA GLU A 339 -4.07 -15.96 -29.32
C GLU A 339 -5.45 -16.46 -29.74
N VAL A 340 -6.47 -16.11 -28.95
CA VAL A 340 -7.85 -16.53 -29.20
C VAL A 340 -8.67 -15.36 -29.73
N GLU A 341 -9.39 -15.59 -30.83
CA GLU A 341 -10.43 -14.67 -31.31
C GLU A 341 -11.70 -14.89 -30.47
N ILE A 342 -12.22 -13.80 -29.92
CA ILE A 342 -13.45 -13.81 -29.12
C ILE A 342 -14.53 -13.10 -29.92
N ASP A 343 -15.66 -13.78 -30.12
CA ASP A 343 -16.80 -13.23 -30.84
C ASP A 343 -17.27 -11.92 -30.19
N GLY A 344 -17.42 -10.87 -31.00
CA GLY A 344 -17.80 -9.52 -30.55
C GLY A 344 -16.62 -8.58 -30.29
N LEU A 345 -15.40 -9.10 -30.08
CA LEU A 345 -14.23 -8.27 -29.78
C LEU A 345 -13.39 -7.97 -31.04
N PRO A 346 -12.84 -6.76 -31.18
CA PRO A 346 -12.06 -6.36 -32.36
C PRO A 346 -10.57 -6.77 -32.28
N PHE A 347 -10.19 -7.63 -31.33
CA PHE A 347 -8.81 -8.05 -31.09
C PHE A 347 -8.74 -9.49 -30.57
N THR A 348 -7.55 -10.09 -30.67
CA THR A 348 -7.24 -11.38 -30.06
C THR A 348 -6.86 -11.21 -28.59
N VAL A 349 -7.07 -12.26 -27.80
CA VAL A 349 -6.72 -12.31 -26.38
C VAL A 349 -5.83 -13.52 -26.12
N VAL A 350 -4.70 -13.31 -25.45
CA VAL A 350 -3.91 -14.37 -24.83
C VAL A 350 -4.38 -14.52 -23.39
N LEU A 351 -4.88 -15.71 -23.03
CA LEU A 351 -5.45 -15.94 -21.70
C LEU A 351 -4.42 -15.77 -20.58
N GLN A 352 -4.87 -15.16 -19.49
CA GLN A 352 -4.06 -15.13 -18.28
C GLN A 352 -4.05 -16.50 -17.60
N ARG A 353 -2.94 -16.80 -16.94
CA ARG A 353 -2.72 -18.10 -16.30
C ARG A 353 -1.75 -17.97 -15.12
N ILE A 354 -1.88 -18.88 -14.17
CA ILE A 354 -0.92 -19.10 -13.09
C ILE A 354 -0.51 -20.57 -13.13
N GLU A 355 0.74 -20.80 -13.48
CA GLU A 355 1.31 -22.15 -13.52
C GLU A 355 1.37 -22.78 -12.13
N ALA A 356 1.36 -24.12 -12.06
CA ALA A 356 1.33 -24.84 -10.79
C ALA A 356 2.46 -24.42 -9.83
N GLU A 357 3.67 -24.22 -10.35
CA GLU A 357 4.82 -23.78 -9.56
C GLU A 357 4.63 -22.37 -9.00
N ALA A 358 4.18 -21.44 -9.85
CA ALA A 358 3.92 -20.06 -9.45
C ALA A 358 2.76 -19.97 -8.45
N TYR A 359 1.72 -20.80 -8.62
CA TYR A 359 0.61 -20.90 -7.68
C TYR A 359 1.08 -21.33 -6.29
N ARG A 360 1.89 -22.39 -6.19
CA ARG A 360 2.43 -22.82 -4.88
C ARG A 360 3.26 -21.71 -4.22
N ARG A 361 4.14 -21.06 -4.98
CA ARG A 361 4.95 -19.94 -4.48
C ARG A 361 4.09 -18.76 -4.05
N LEU A 362 2.98 -18.49 -4.74
CA LEU A 362 2.02 -17.45 -4.37
C LEU A 362 1.33 -17.78 -3.05
N VAL A 363 0.85 -19.02 -2.89
CA VAL A 363 0.29 -19.52 -1.63
C VAL A 363 1.30 -19.36 -0.50
N ASP A 364 2.58 -19.70 -0.72
CA ASP A 364 3.65 -19.51 0.27
C ASP A 364 3.85 -18.03 0.65
N VAL A 365 3.80 -17.10 -0.31
CA VAL A 365 3.91 -15.65 -0.05
C VAL A 365 2.72 -15.16 0.78
N LEU A 366 1.50 -15.55 0.41
CA LEU A 366 0.27 -15.17 1.11
C LEU A 366 0.23 -15.74 2.53
N ALA A 367 0.56 -17.02 2.70
CA ALA A 367 0.67 -17.66 4.00
C ALA A 367 1.76 -17.02 4.87
N THR A 368 2.90 -16.65 4.28
CA THR A 368 3.96 -15.92 5.00
C THR A 368 3.48 -14.56 5.51
N ALA A 369 2.64 -13.86 4.74
CA ALA A 369 2.05 -12.58 5.13
C ALA A 369 0.94 -12.72 6.19
N GLU A 370 0.35 -13.91 6.38
CA GLU A 370 -0.64 -14.18 7.43
C GLU A 370 -0.04 -14.65 8.76
N ARG A 371 1.25 -15.02 8.76
CA ARG A 371 1.95 -15.48 9.96
C ARG A 371 1.82 -14.46 11.09
N ARG A 372 1.49 -14.96 12.29
CA ARG A 372 1.36 -14.15 13.51
C ARG A 372 2.63 -14.10 14.35
N ASP A 373 3.62 -14.93 14.02
CA ASP A 373 4.90 -14.94 14.73
C ASP A 373 5.84 -13.84 14.23
N THR A 374 6.82 -13.48 15.06
CA THR A 374 7.82 -12.46 14.73
C THR A 374 9.22 -13.05 14.80
N LEU A 375 10.12 -12.53 13.98
CA LEU A 375 11.51 -12.94 13.92
C LEU A 375 12.39 -11.99 14.75
N PRO A 376 13.56 -12.46 15.25
CA PRO A 376 14.54 -11.57 15.87
C PRO A 376 14.97 -10.45 14.91
N ALA A 377 15.27 -9.26 15.45
CA ALA A 377 15.86 -8.17 14.68
C ALA A 377 17.17 -8.61 13.98
N PRO A 378 17.56 -7.91 12.89
CA PRO A 378 18.77 -8.21 12.14
C PRO A 378 20.01 -8.28 13.03
N ALA A 379 20.97 -9.13 12.68
CA ALA A 379 22.16 -9.36 13.52
C ALA A 379 22.95 -8.07 13.81
N TRP A 380 22.95 -7.11 12.88
CA TRP A 380 23.65 -5.84 13.02
C TRP A 380 23.04 -4.90 14.08
N THR A 381 21.78 -5.15 14.49
CA THR A 381 21.08 -4.40 15.55
C THR A 381 21.38 -4.92 16.94
N ARG A 382 22.16 -5.99 17.10
CA ARG A 382 22.47 -6.53 18.43
C ARG A 382 23.60 -5.76 19.08
N SER A 383 23.52 -5.59 20.40
CA SER A 383 24.66 -5.12 21.19
C SER A 383 25.88 -6.05 20.99
N GLU A 384 27.07 -5.48 20.83
CA GLU A 384 28.34 -6.20 20.67
C GLU A 384 28.62 -7.17 21.84
N ALA A 385 28.02 -6.93 23.01
CA ALA A 385 28.08 -7.80 24.19
C ALA A 385 27.24 -9.09 24.06
N ALA A 386 26.41 -9.23 23.03
CA ALA A 386 25.46 -10.34 22.84
C ALA A 386 25.93 -11.42 21.86
N VAL A 387 27.20 -11.40 21.44
CA VAL A 387 27.80 -12.57 20.76
C VAL A 387 28.09 -13.61 21.84
N PRO A 388 27.37 -14.75 21.91
CA PRO A 388 27.81 -15.82 22.78
C PRO A 388 29.16 -16.26 22.25
N ALA A 389 30.20 -16.14 23.07
CA ALA A 389 31.51 -16.69 22.76
C ALA A 389 31.31 -18.11 22.20
N PRO A 390 31.93 -18.47 21.07
CA PRO A 390 31.77 -19.81 20.52
C PRO A 390 32.09 -20.78 21.65
N ARG A 391 31.11 -21.62 22.01
CA ARG A 391 31.33 -22.73 22.93
C ARG A 391 32.38 -23.58 22.26
N ASN A 392 33.64 -23.44 22.68
CA ASN A 392 34.70 -24.35 22.33
C ASN A 392 34.21 -25.74 22.75
N THR A 393 33.79 -26.52 21.76
CA THR A 393 33.66 -27.96 21.88
C THR A 393 35.02 -28.47 22.29
N ALA A 394 35.13 -28.89 23.55
CA ALA A 394 36.28 -29.63 24.04
C ALA A 394 36.45 -30.87 23.15
N LEU A 395 37.52 -30.88 22.35
CA LEU A 395 38.01 -32.10 21.74
C LEU A 395 38.90 -32.84 22.76
N PRO A 396 38.95 -34.18 22.69
CA PRO A 396 39.51 -35.00 23.75
C PRO A 396 41.04 -34.85 23.81
N ALA A 397 41.57 -34.98 25.02
CA ALA A 397 42.99 -35.23 25.24
C ALA A 397 43.38 -36.54 24.54
N ASP A 398 44.49 -36.52 23.79
CA ASP A 398 45.63 -37.38 24.08
C ASP A 398 46.84 -37.09 23.17
N ASP A 399 48.00 -37.23 23.82
CA ASP A 399 49.33 -37.61 23.40
C ASP A 399 50.33 -36.63 22.73
N GLU A 400 51.51 -36.68 23.36
CA GLU A 400 52.74 -35.93 23.16
C GLU A 400 53.43 -36.28 21.82
N ASP A 401 54.01 -35.28 21.16
CA ASP A 401 55.41 -35.40 20.72
C ASP A 401 56.03 -34.05 20.34
N ALA A 402 57.29 -33.92 20.71
CA ALA A 402 58.11 -32.71 20.67
C ALA A 402 58.63 -32.37 19.26
N PHE A 403 58.68 -31.09 18.89
CA PHE A 403 59.78 -30.51 18.10
C PHE A 403 59.89 -28.99 18.32
N GLU A 404 61.10 -28.56 18.68
CA GLU A 404 61.52 -27.17 18.91
C GLU A 404 61.54 -26.33 17.61
N ARG A 405 61.17 -25.04 17.68
CA ARG A 405 61.91 -23.91 17.08
C ARG A 405 61.36 -22.51 17.45
N GLU A 406 62.27 -21.77 18.09
CA GLU A 406 62.53 -20.31 18.22
C GLU A 406 61.47 -19.20 18.03
N PRO A 407 61.56 -18.11 18.83
CA PRO A 407 60.61 -17.01 18.85
C PRO A 407 60.92 -15.96 17.77
N VAL A 408 59.90 -15.62 16.97
CA VAL A 408 59.96 -14.45 16.08
C VAL A 408 59.02 -13.38 16.61
N THR A 409 59.60 -12.26 17.00
CA THR A 409 58.92 -11.04 17.41
C THR A 409 58.03 -10.50 16.28
N ALA A 410 56.71 -10.49 16.47
CA ALA A 410 55.78 -9.77 15.62
C ALA A 410 55.40 -8.44 16.29
N GLY A 411 55.70 -7.34 15.59
CA GLY A 411 55.46 -5.99 16.04
C GLY A 411 53.98 -5.66 16.13
N ALA A 412 53.64 -4.91 17.17
CA ALA A 412 52.40 -4.17 17.28
C ALA A 412 52.32 -3.16 16.12
N SER A 413 51.28 -3.26 15.30
CA SER A 413 50.84 -2.16 14.43
C SER A 413 49.49 -1.68 14.92
N SER A 414 49.55 -0.58 15.64
CA SER A 414 48.41 0.25 16.05
C SER A 414 47.84 0.93 14.80
N ALA A 415 46.64 0.57 14.38
CA ALA A 415 45.88 1.36 13.42
C ALA A 415 45.19 2.51 14.18
N LEU A 416 45.60 3.74 13.85
CA LEU A 416 45.05 5.00 14.34
C LEU A 416 43.54 5.08 14.05
N ALA A 417 42.72 5.22 15.09
CA ALA A 417 41.41 5.82 15.00
C ALA A 417 41.58 7.34 14.99
N THR A 418 41.39 7.97 13.83
CA THR A 418 41.38 9.44 13.72
C THR A 418 40.04 9.96 14.23
N GLN A 419 40.01 10.40 15.49
CA GLN A 419 38.89 11.14 16.06
C GLN A 419 38.86 12.56 15.48
N VAL A 420 37.87 12.86 14.63
CA VAL A 420 37.58 14.24 14.21
C VAL A 420 36.75 14.90 15.32
N THR A 421 37.37 15.83 16.04
CA THR A 421 36.72 16.61 17.10
C THR A 421 36.15 17.90 16.51
N TYR A 422 34.83 18.10 16.57
CA TYR A 422 34.21 19.38 16.23
C TYR A 422 34.34 20.35 17.41
N SER A 423 35.12 21.42 17.26
CA SER A 423 35.15 22.56 18.20
C SER A 423 34.30 23.70 17.65
N ALA A 424 33.13 23.93 18.25
CA ALA A 424 32.33 25.13 18.00
C ALA A 424 32.83 26.27 18.89
N THR A 425 33.35 27.34 18.29
CA THR A 425 33.65 28.59 19.01
C THR A 425 32.44 29.50 18.91
N THR A 426 31.79 29.80 20.05
CA THR A 426 30.73 30.81 20.14
C THR A 426 31.27 32.05 20.87
N ALA A 427 31.06 33.24 20.31
CA ALA A 427 31.26 34.52 20.99
C ALA A 427 29.88 35.09 21.43
N PRO A 428 29.81 35.84 22.54
CA PRO A 428 28.56 36.06 23.28
C PRO A 428 27.72 37.24 22.78
N ALA A 429 26.44 37.17 23.17
CA ALA A 429 25.30 37.98 22.78
C ALA A 429 25.26 39.42 23.32
N THR A 430 24.33 40.20 22.76
CA THR A 430 23.54 41.19 23.52
C THR A 430 22.07 41.09 23.14
N ALA A 431 21.23 40.86 24.15
CA ALA A 431 19.78 40.71 24.08
C ALA A 431 19.03 42.04 24.29
N GLY A 432 17.80 42.12 23.77
CA GLY A 432 16.76 43.10 24.11
C GLY A 432 15.38 42.41 24.08
N PRO A 433 14.37 42.88 24.84
CA PRO A 433 13.43 41.99 25.52
C PRO A 433 12.08 41.72 24.81
N SER A 434 11.59 40.49 25.03
CA SER A 434 10.21 40.03 25.31
C SER A 434 9.04 40.46 24.42
N ALA A 435 8.40 39.46 23.80
CA ALA A 435 6.94 39.28 23.79
C ALA A 435 6.60 37.78 23.51
N LEU A 436 5.75 37.19 24.35
CA LEU A 436 5.17 35.84 24.18
C LEU A 436 4.06 35.86 23.10
N PRO A 437 3.97 34.82 22.27
CA PRO A 437 2.77 33.95 22.25
C PRO A 437 3.19 32.46 22.16
N GLY A 438 2.45 31.44 22.61
CA GLY A 438 1.00 31.25 22.63
C GLY A 438 0.59 30.36 21.44
N SER A 439 0.30 29.08 21.70
CA SER A 439 -0.11 27.99 20.76
C SER A 439 0.98 27.41 19.83
N ILE A 440 1.15 26.08 19.87
CA ILE A 440 2.00 25.29 18.97
C ILE A 440 1.10 24.69 17.90
N THR A 441 1.20 25.20 16.67
CA THR A 441 0.66 24.52 15.49
C THR A 441 1.80 23.69 14.89
N LEU A 442 1.69 22.37 14.99
CA LEU A 442 2.56 21.45 14.25
C LEU A 442 2.30 21.64 12.74
N PRO A 443 3.32 21.72 11.88
CA PRO A 443 3.10 21.75 10.44
C PRO A 443 2.62 20.37 9.99
N VAL A 444 1.30 20.24 9.84
CA VAL A 444 0.68 19.16 9.07
C VAL A 444 0.87 19.50 7.60
N ALA A 445 1.49 18.61 6.83
CA ALA A 445 1.54 18.70 5.38
C ALA A 445 0.12 18.56 4.82
N LEU A 446 -0.52 19.69 4.56
CA LEU A 446 -1.79 19.77 3.84
C LEU A 446 -1.53 19.58 2.35
N THR A 447 -1.89 18.42 1.81
CA THR A 447 -2.26 18.30 0.40
C THR A 447 -3.71 18.77 0.21
N LYS A 448 -3.93 20.07 -0.02
CA LYS A 448 -5.14 20.55 -0.73
C LYS A 448 -4.94 21.97 -1.28
N ALA A 449 -5.03 22.10 -2.60
CA ALA A 449 -5.07 23.38 -3.30
C ALA A 449 -6.48 23.99 -3.20
N ALA A 450 -6.58 25.25 -2.76
CA ALA A 450 -7.75 26.10 -3.00
C ALA A 450 -7.33 27.58 -2.98
N SER A 451 -7.92 28.30 -3.93
CA SER A 451 -7.59 29.63 -4.45
C SER A 451 -8.07 30.78 -3.55
N ASP A 452 -7.65 32.00 -3.94
CA ASP A 452 -8.27 33.33 -3.73
C ASP A 452 -7.66 34.30 -2.67
N PRO A 453 -7.78 35.64 -2.83
CA PRO A 453 -6.82 36.46 -3.60
C PRO A 453 -6.28 37.66 -2.79
N LEU A 454 -5.06 38.15 -3.08
CA LEU A 454 -4.54 39.39 -2.46
C LEU A 454 -3.32 39.97 -3.24
N PRO A 455 -2.95 41.25 -3.00
CA PRO A 455 -3.35 42.44 -3.73
C PRO A 455 -2.28 42.95 -4.74
N ALA A 456 -2.69 43.82 -5.66
CA ALA A 456 -1.86 44.36 -6.73
C ALA A 456 -0.88 45.47 -6.28
N ALA A 457 0.40 45.36 -6.69
CA ALA A 457 1.30 46.43 -7.16
C ALA A 457 2.71 45.88 -7.48
N PRO A 458 3.59 46.62 -8.19
CA PRO A 458 3.53 47.03 -9.59
C PRO A 458 4.67 46.40 -10.42
N ALA A 459 4.48 46.28 -11.74
CA ALA A 459 5.43 45.66 -12.67
C ALA A 459 6.77 46.42 -12.79
N PRO A 460 7.87 45.68 -13.08
CA PRO A 460 8.69 46.05 -14.22
C PRO A 460 9.15 44.85 -15.10
N ASP A 461 8.95 45.05 -16.39
CA ASP A 461 9.85 44.78 -17.53
C ASP A 461 10.62 43.45 -17.65
N ALA A 462 10.08 42.60 -18.55
CA ALA A 462 10.73 41.76 -19.57
C ALA A 462 12.16 41.22 -19.35
N GLY A 463 12.26 39.88 -19.21
CA GLY A 463 13.46 39.13 -19.58
C GLY A 463 13.59 37.72 -19.00
N ALA A 464 13.26 36.72 -19.83
CA ALA A 464 13.79 35.34 -19.87
C ALA A 464 13.47 34.31 -18.76
N ASP A 465 13.13 33.11 -19.26
CA ASP A 465 13.11 31.76 -18.67
C ASP A 465 12.12 31.42 -17.53
N GLU A 466 10.98 30.84 -17.93
CA GLU A 466 10.10 30.02 -17.07
C GLU A 466 10.61 28.56 -17.03
N PRO A 467 10.58 27.88 -15.86
CA PRO A 467 10.76 26.43 -15.79
C PRO A 467 9.42 25.73 -16.06
N GLN A 468 9.38 24.87 -17.09
CA GLN A 468 8.26 23.98 -17.36
C GLN A 468 8.47 22.64 -16.65
N ASP A 469 7.51 22.30 -15.79
CA ASP A 469 7.33 20.96 -15.22
C ASP A 469 6.35 20.14 -16.09
N LEU A 470 6.58 18.82 -16.09
CA LEU A 470 5.74 17.70 -16.57
C LEU A 470 6.01 17.16 -17.99
N ASP A 471 7.03 16.30 -18.10
CA ASP A 471 7.13 15.31 -19.17
C ASP A 471 6.81 13.90 -18.61
N LEU A 472 5.60 13.43 -18.93
CA LEU A 472 5.29 12.02 -19.16
C LEU A 472 5.40 11.83 -20.67
N VAL A 473 6.50 11.24 -21.14
CA VAL A 473 6.64 10.85 -22.55
C VAL A 473 6.97 9.37 -22.58
N ALA A 474 6.09 8.62 -23.24
CA ALA A 474 6.26 7.24 -23.62
C ALA A 474 7.54 7.09 -24.47
N GLU A 475 8.30 6.04 -24.23
CA GLU A 475 9.45 5.71 -25.08
C GLU A 475 8.94 5.13 -26.40
N GLU A 476 8.80 5.99 -27.42
CA GLU A 476 8.74 5.59 -28.83
C GLU A 476 10.14 5.77 -29.43
N ASP A 477 10.76 4.68 -29.89
CA ASP A 477 11.60 4.65 -31.10
C ASP A 477 12.16 3.24 -31.31
N GLU A 478 11.59 2.50 -32.28
CA GLU A 478 12.35 1.55 -33.12
C GLU A 478 11.58 1.20 -34.41
N GLN A 479 11.38 2.18 -35.31
CA GLN A 479 11.05 1.88 -36.71
C GLN A 479 11.77 2.83 -37.66
N GLN A 480 12.91 2.38 -38.21
CA GLN A 480 13.41 2.94 -39.45
C GLN A 480 14.19 1.91 -40.27
N LEU A 481 13.48 1.06 -40.99
CA LEU A 481 13.97 0.33 -42.18
C LEU A 481 12.77 -0.16 -43.00
N ALA A 482 12.32 0.66 -43.97
CA ALA A 482 11.86 0.24 -45.31
C ALA A 482 10.93 1.31 -45.92
N ALA A 483 11.52 2.25 -46.66
CA ALA A 483 10.82 2.99 -47.69
C ALA A 483 11.24 2.42 -49.05
N ALA A 484 10.36 1.68 -49.72
CA ALA A 484 10.25 1.54 -51.17
C ALA A 484 9.20 0.48 -51.53
N ASP A 485 7.99 0.90 -51.91
CA ASP A 485 7.50 0.66 -53.27
C ASP A 485 6.23 1.49 -53.53
N ALA A 486 6.20 2.11 -54.69
CA ALA A 486 5.11 2.94 -55.17
C ALA A 486 4.37 2.17 -56.25
N GLY A 487 3.05 1.99 -56.12
CA GLY A 487 2.34 1.31 -57.21
C GLY A 487 0.84 1.13 -57.09
N ARG A 488 0.11 2.17 -57.50
CA ARG A 488 -0.97 2.04 -58.52
C ARG A 488 -2.35 1.54 -58.05
N GLY A 489 -3.26 2.51 -57.84
CA GLY A 489 -4.34 2.74 -58.81
C GLY A 489 -5.79 2.40 -58.42
N LYS A 490 -6.63 3.45 -58.55
CA LYS A 490 -8.04 3.49 -58.98
C LYS A 490 -9.16 3.09 -57.99
N ALA A 491 -9.93 4.12 -57.62
CA ALA A 491 -11.38 4.10 -57.41
C ALA A 491 -12.14 4.08 -58.78
N PRO A 492 -13.48 4.25 -58.86
CA PRO A 492 -14.58 4.11 -57.88
C PRO A 492 -15.81 3.36 -58.47
N GLU A 493 -16.96 3.44 -57.76
CA GLU A 493 -18.38 3.43 -58.20
C GLU A 493 -19.21 2.29 -57.59
N GLN A 494 -20.50 2.40 -57.26
CA GLN A 494 -21.51 3.45 -57.03
C GLN A 494 -22.80 2.69 -56.59
N SER A 495 -23.83 3.44 -56.18
CA SER A 495 -25.27 3.07 -56.07
C SER A 495 -25.72 2.52 -54.70
N ALA A 496 -26.48 3.20 -53.84
CA ALA A 496 -27.68 4.06 -53.92
C ALA A 496 -29.02 3.33 -53.65
N GLY A 497 -29.77 3.89 -52.67
CA GLY A 497 -31.23 3.80 -52.49
C GLY A 497 -31.73 2.60 -51.69
N GLY A 498 -32.64 2.70 -50.71
CA GLY A 498 -33.47 3.80 -50.23
C GLY A 498 -34.80 3.27 -49.68
N ALA A 499 -35.27 3.88 -48.59
CA ALA A 499 -36.65 4.05 -48.13
C ALA A 499 -37.45 2.88 -47.49
N ALA A 500 -37.83 3.12 -46.23
CA ALA A 500 -39.04 2.67 -45.51
C ALA A 500 -40.31 3.39 -46.07
N PRO A 501 -41.58 3.31 -45.54
CA PRO A 501 -41.99 3.04 -44.14
C PRO A 501 -43.38 2.35 -43.90
N ASP A 502 -43.75 2.34 -42.61
CA ASP A 502 -45.08 2.49 -41.97
C ASP A 502 -46.03 1.29 -41.69
N ASN A 503 -46.07 0.92 -40.39
CA ASN A 503 -47.11 1.22 -39.38
C ASN A 503 -48.42 0.40 -39.27
N VAL A 504 -48.91 0.32 -38.01
CA VAL A 504 -50.32 0.21 -37.52
C VAL A 504 -50.77 -1.08 -36.77
N GLU A 505 -51.01 -0.88 -35.46
CA GLU A 505 -51.83 -1.59 -34.43
C GLU A 505 -53.37 -1.55 -34.72
N PRO A 506 -54.32 -2.26 -34.04
CA PRO A 506 -54.67 -2.02 -32.61
C PRO A 506 -55.45 -3.10 -31.79
N GLU A 507 -55.66 -2.80 -30.49
CA GLU A 507 -56.88 -2.97 -29.60
C GLU A 507 -57.45 -4.40 -29.29
N ASP A 508 -58.09 -4.76 -28.16
CA ASP A 508 -58.54 -4.19 -26.86
C ASP A 508 -59.15 -5.37 -26.01
N GLU A 509 -59.61 -5.07 -24.79
CA GLU A 509 -60.57 -5.78 -23.89
C GLU A 509 -60.01 -6.48 -22.63
N GLY A 510 -60.53 -6.05 -21.46
CA GLY A 510 -60.22 -6.56 -20.13
C GLY A 510 -61.39 -7.28 -19.44
N GLU A 511 -61.23 -7.62 -18.16
CA GLU A 511 -62.30 -8.00 -17.23
C GLU A 511 -61.80 -8.00 -15.77
N ASP A 512 -62.71 -7.66 -14.86
CA ASP A 512 -62.56 -7.48 -13.42
C ASP A 512 -62.71 -8.79 -12.59
N GLU A 513 -62.46 -8.64 -11.29
CA GLU A 513 -63.08 -9.34 -10.13
C GLU A 513 -62.28 -10.41 -9.33
N GLU A 514 -62.17 -10.07 -8.03
CA GLU A 514 -62.28 -10.88 -6.80
C GLU A 514 -61.32 -12.04 -6.53
N ASP A 515 -60.61 -11.96 -5.40
CA ASP A 515 -60.61 -13.07 -4.43
C ASP A 515 -60.37 -12.61 -2.98
N ALA A 516 -61.10 -13.27 -2.09
CA ALA A 516 -61.16 -13.07 -0.66
C ALA A 516 -60.24 -14.04 0.11
N ASP A 517 -59.81 -13.62 1.30
CA ASP A 517 -59.26 -14.41 2.43
C ASP A 517 -59.95 -15.78 2.63
N PRO A 518 -59.27 -16.85 3.12
CA PRO A 518 -58.85 -16.90 4.53
C PRO A 518 -57.62 -17.76 4.92
N GLU A 519 -57.32 -17.69 6.22
CA GLU A 519 -56.40 -18.46 7.08
C GLU A 519 -56.50 -20.01 7.04
N GLU A 520 -55.61 -20.64 7.83
CA GLU A 520 -55.47 -22.06 8.27
C GLU A 520 -54.55 -22.96 7.43
N ASP A 521 -53.65 -23.80 7.96
CA ASP A 521 -53.24 -24.10 9.34
C ASP A 521 -51.96 -24.99 9.30
N VAL A 522 -51.11 -24.82 10.31
CA VAL A 522 -50.48 -25.88 11.14
C VAL A 522 -49.74 -27.03 10.45
N PHE A 523 -48.42 -27.09 10.67
CA PHE A 523 -47.78 -28.22 11.38
C PHE A 523 -46.52 -27.72 12.11
N GLY A 524 -46.59 -27.74 13.44
CA GLY A 524 -45.45 -27.50 14.33
C GLY A 524 -44.80 -28.81 14.77
N LEU A 525 -43.48 -28.75 14.97
CA LEU A 525 -42.62 -29.56 15.85
C LEU A 525 -41.29 -28.78 15.93
N ALA A 526 -40.61 -28.55 17.05
CA ALA A 526 -40.85 -28.67 18.47
C ALA A 526 -39.73 -27.83 19.12
N GLU A 527 -40.06 -27.05 20.16
CA GLU A 527 -39.10 -26.26 20.94
C GLU A 527 -38.06 -27.17 21.59
N GLY A 528 -36.79 -26.75 21.50
CA GLY A 528 -35.67 -27.33 22.22
C GLY A 528 -34.69 -26.23 22.59
N ASP A 529 -34.82 -25.74 23.83
CA ASP A 529 -33.86 -24.99 24.65
C ASP A 529 -32.80 -24.16 23.90
N ASP A 530 -33.17 -22.89 23.63
CA ASP A 530 -32.24 -21.80 23.36
C ASP A 530 -31.47 -21.43 24.65
N ASP A 531 -30.27 -21.98 24.82
CA ASP A 531 -29.18 -21.20 25.42
C ASP A 531 -28.67 -20.26 24.32
N ALA A 532 -29.45 -19.21 24.04
CA ALA A 532 -29.00 -18.08 23.24
C ALA A 532 -27.91 -17.36 24.04
N GLU A 533 -26.65 -17.72 23.77
CA GLU A 533 -25.55 -16.79 23.95
C GLU A 533 -25.94 -15.51 23.22
N GLU A 534 -26.26 -14.49 24.01
CA GLU A 534 -26.46 -13.12 23.58
C GLU A 534 -25.18 -12.73 22.84
N TRP A 535 -25.22 -12.82 21.50
CA TRP A 535 -24.20 -12.25 20.64
C TRP A 535 -24.25 -10.75 20.92
N VAL A 536 -23.39 -10.31 21.84
CA VAL A 536 -23.02 -8.91 21.93
C VAL A 536 -22.37 -8.63 20.59
N GLU A 537 -23.09 -7.96 19.70
CA GLU A 537 -22.46 -7.27 18.58
C GLU A 537 -21.32 -6.46 19.20
N GLU A 538 -20.07 -6.84 18.93
CA GLU A 538 -18.91 -6.07 19.34
C GLU A 538 -19.08 -4.70 18.68
N GLU A 539 -19.54 -3.69 19.45
CA GLU A 539 -19.67 -2.33 18.95
C GLU A 539 -18.28 -1.88 18.49
N ASP A 540 -18.14 -1.56 17.20
CA ASP A 540 -16.93 -0.97 16.63
C ASP A 540 -16.46 0.20 17.52
N VAL A 541 -15.24 0.10 18.05
CA VAL A 541 -14.74 1.06 19.04
C VAL A 541 -14.21 2.31 18.33
N ASP A 542 -15.05 3.33 18.24
CA ASP A 542 -14.66 4.66 17.74
C ASP A 542 -13.89 5.45 18.83
N LEU A 543 -12.63 5.78 18.53
CA LEU A 543 -11.74 6.52 19.45
C LEU A 543 -12.20 7.97 19.69
N ASP A 544 -12.87 8.61 18.71
CA ASP A 544 -13.43 9.95 18.86
C ASP A 544 -14.64 9.91 19.81
N VAL A 545 -15.50 8.89 19.69
CA VAL A 545 -16.62 8.67 20.62
C VAL A 545 -16.11 8.40 22.03
N LEU A 546 -15.06 7.58 22.16
CA LEU A 546 -14.42 7.32 23.45
C LEU A 546 -13.94 8.63 24.09
N ILE A 547 -13.22 9.47 23.36
CA ILE A 547 -12.73 10.76 23.88
C ILE A 547 -13.88 11.71 24.24
N ALA A 548 -14.89 11.82 23.38
CA ALA A 548 -16.07 12.67 23.61
C ALA A 548 -16.82 12.27 24.88
N ARG A 549 -17.06 10.96 25.06
CA ARG A 549 -17.71 10.41 26.26
C ARG A 549 -17.02 10.83 27.55
N TYR A 550 -15.69 10.81 27.58
CA TYR A 550 -14.95 11.22 28.79
C TYR A 550 -14.86 12.74 28.96
N ALA A 551 -14.92 13.51 27.87
CA ALA A 551 -14.97 14.97 27.91
C ALA A 551 -16.31 15.50 28.46
N GLU A 552 -17.44 15.00 27.95
CA GLU A 552 -18.79 15.37 28.41
C GLU A 552 -19.00 15.07 29.90
N GLN A 553 -18.48 13.93 30.36
CA GLN A 553 -18.53 13.55 31.77
C GLN A 553 -17.65 14.44 32.67
N ALA A 554 -16.56 15.02 32.17
CA ALA A 554 -15.73 15.96 32.93
C ALA A 554 -16.40 17.34 33.05
N ASP A 555 -17.05 17.80 31.98
CA ASP A 555 -17.79 19.07 31.97
C ASP A 555 -19.05 19.01 32.85
N ALA A 556 -19.68 17.83 32.97
CA ALA A 556 -20.81 17.60 33.87
C ALA A 556 -20.44 17.78 35.36
N GLU A 557 -19.27 17.27 35.79
CA GLU A 557 -18.79 17.39 37.17
C GLU A 557 -18.28 18.80 37.51
N GLU A 558 -17.64 19.52 36.56
CA GLU A 558 -17.28 20.94 36.75
C GLU A 558 -18.51 21.87 36.86
N SER A 559 -19.66 21.46 36.31
CA SER A 559 -20.91 22.21 36.40
C SER A 559 -21.70 22.00 37.70
N GLU A 560 -21.38 20.93 38.47
CA GLU A 560 -21.98 20.68 39.79
C GLU A 560 -21.30 21.44 40.94
N ASP A 561 -20.10 22.01 40.72
CA ASP A 561 -19.38 22.86 41.68
C ASP A 561 -19.54 24.37 41.36
N GLY A 562 -20.75 24.91 41.55
CA GLY A 562 -21.08 26.34 41.51
C GLY A 562 -22.12 26.72 42.59
N PRO A 563 -22.03 27.90 43.23
CA PRO A 563 -22.37 28.08 44.64
C PRO A 563 -23.88 28.00 44.91
N GLY A 564 -24.26 27.14 45.86
CA GLY A 564 -25.60 27.07 46.40
C GLY A 564 -26.08 28.42 46.93
N ALA A 565 -27.09 28.99 46.27
CA ALA A 565 -27.84 30.14 46.73
C ALA A 565 -28.54 29.81 48.06
N ALA A 566 -28.11 30.46 49.14
CA ALA A 566 -28.85 30.50 50.40
C ALA A 566 -29.68 31.79 50.44
N GLU A 567 -30.99 31.67 50.26
CA GLU A 567 -31.96 32.70 50.63
C GLU A 567 -32.20 32.68 52.15
N GLU A 568 -32.41 33.89 52.67
CA GLU A 568 -32.36 34.33 54.07
C GLU A 568 -33.53 33.84 54.95
N GLU A 569 -33.29 33.76 56.28
CA GLU A 569 -34.09 34.44 57.33
C GLU A 569 -33.49 34.14 58.75
N PRO A 570 -33.73 34.97 59.78
CA PRO A 570 -32.65 35.72 60.44
C PRO A 570 -32.43 35.36 61.92
N VAL A 571 -31.25 35.73 62.46
CA VAL A 571 -31.07 35.88 63.92
C VAL A 571 -30.29 37.15 64.26
N ALA A 572 -30.83 37.85 65.24
CA ALA A 572 -30.57 39.23 65.60
C ALA A 572 -29.23 39.50 66.33
N ALA A 573 -28.68 40.67 66.00
CA ALA A 573 -28.08 41.70 66.86
C ALA A 573 -27.31 41.31 68.14
N ALA A 574 -26.05 41.73 68.21
CA ALA A 574 -25.59 42.63 69.27
C ALA A 574 -24.28 43.33 68.85
N ALA A 575 -24.33 44.66 68.86
CA ALA A 575 -23.21 45.57 68.68
C ALA A 575 -22.27 45.56 69.88
N ASN A 576 -20.98 45.80 69.64
CA ASN A 576 -20.33 46.94 70.30
C ASN A 576 -19.10 47.42 69.54
N ALA A 577 -19.13 48.71 69.24
CA ALA A 577 -18.07 49.50 68.66
C ALA A 577 -17.01 49.88 69.72
N THR A 578 -15.76 50.06 69.30
CA THR A 578 -15.01 51.29 69.65
C THR A 578 -13.90 51.55 68.61
N GLU A 579 -13.85 52.79 68.17
CA GLU A 579 -12.97 53.39 67.15
C GLU A 579 -11.59 53.80 67.67
N GLY A 580 -10.67 54.00 66.72
CA GLY A 580 -9.61 55.03 66.73
C GLY A 580 -8.27 54.63 67.37
N ASP A 581 -7.10 55.07 66.94
CA ASP A 581 -6.65 56.00 65.90
C ASP A 581 -5.10 55.92 65.85
N ALA A 582 -4.50 56.31 64.72
CA ALA A 582 -3.14 56.84 64.45
C ALA A 582 -1.85 56.20 65.06
N GLY A 583 -0.85 55.99 64.17
CA GLY A 583 0.58 55.80 64.52
C GLY A 583 1.24 57.07 65.12
N PRO A 584 2.60 57.17 65.34
CA PRO A 584 3.67 56.64 64.47
C PRO A 584 5.03 56.25 65.17
N ALA A 585 6.02 55.85 64.34
CA ALA A 585 7.49 56.05 64.43
C ALA A 585 8.42 55.32 65.46
N ALA A 586 9.38 54.59 64.86
CA ALA A 586 10.86 54.57 65.08
C ALA A 586 11.55 53.91 66.32
N GLN A 587 12.16 52.73 66.06
CA GLN A 587 13.54 52.24 66.35
C GLN A 587 14.13 52.23 67.79
N PRO A 588 15.25 51.51 68.09
CA PRO A 588 15.72 50.16 67.68
C PRO A 588 16.26 49.31 68.87
N LEU A 589 16.30 47.98 68.78
CA LEU A 589 17.04 47.10 69.73
C LEU A 589 17.71 45.91 69.00
N PRO A 590 18.79 45.31 69.54
CA PRO A 590 19.96 44.93 68.78
C PRO A 590 20.05 43.43 68.42
N ALA A 591 20.96 43.17 67.48
CA ALA A 591 21.30 41.89 66.89
C ALA A 591 21.49 40.73 67.88
N ARG A 592 20.88 39.60 67.55
CA ARG A 592 21.24 38.28 68.06
C ARG A 592 21.62 37.41 66.87
N ALA A 593 22.85 36.90 66.90
CA ALA A 593 23.51 36.16 65.85
C ALA A 593 22.66 34.97 65.36
N ALA A 594 22.49 34.91 64.04
CA ALA A 594 21.92 33.75 63.35
C ALA A 594 23.00 32.68 63.17
N SER A 595 22.66 31.44 63.48
CA SER A 595 23.40 30.27 63.02
C SER A 595 23.38 30.21 61.48
N PRO A 596 24.45 29.73 60.82
CA PRO A 596 24.50 29.67 59.37
C PRO A 596 23.46 28.69 58.82
N VAL A 597 22.58 29.23 57.97
CA VAL A 597 21.69 28.49 57.07
C VAL A 597 22.57 27.78 56.03
N PRO A 598 22.37 26.47 55.76
CA PRO A 598 23.05 25.81 54.64
C PRO A 598 22.54 26.42 53.33
N ALA A 599 23.48 26.79 52.45
CA ALA A 599 23.20 27.44 51.17
C ALA A 599 22.28 26.60 50.26
N PRO A 600 21.41 27.22 49.44
CA PRO A 600 20.64 26.53 48.42
C PRO A 600 21.57 26.23 47.23
N GLY A 601 22.28 25.11 47.29
CA GLY A 601 23.09 24.61 46.18
C GLY A 601 22.45 23.38 45.57
N GLY A 602 21.89 23.49 44.35
CA GLY A 602 21.60 22.31 43.52
C GLY A 602 20.39 22.36 42.59
N THR A 603 19.48 23.32 42.71
CA THR A 603 18.30 23.40 41.82
C THR A 603 18.59 24.12 40.51
N ASP A 604 19.36 25.21 40.53
CA ASP A 604 19.58 26.07 39.36
C ASP A 604 20.44 25.40 38.27
N ALA A 605 21.52 24.71 38.68
CA ALA A 605 22.38 23.96 37.77
C ALA A 605 21.69 22.75 37.13
N ARG A 606 20.81 22.07 37.87
CA ARG A 606 20.03 20.92 37.34
C ARG A 606 18.98 21.37 36.33
N VAL A 607 18.33 22.52 36.56
CA VAL A 607 17.35 23.08 35.62
C VAL A 607 18.06 23.59 34.36
N SER A 608 19.20 24.25 34.47
CA SER A 608 19.98 24.70 33.31
C SER A 608 20.56 23.55 32.49
N HIS A 609 21.02 22.48 33.14
CA HIS A 609 21.51 21.28 32.45
C HIS A 609 20.38 20.59 31.67
N ARG A 610 19.21 20.38 32.27
CA ARG A 610 18.05 19.80 31.56
C ARG A 610 17.59 20.64 30.38
N LEU A 611 17.57 21.96 30.51
CA LEU A 611 17.21 22.86 29.40
C LEU A 611 18.23 22.80 28.27
N HIS A 612 19.53 22.64 28.59
CA HIS A 612 20.59 22.48 27.60
C HIS A 612 20.50 21.13 26.87
N ASP A 613 20.28 20.05 27.60
CA ASP A 613 20.12 18.68 27.06
C ASP A 613 18.89 18.59 26.14
N ALA A 614 17.76 19.14 26.58
CA ALA A 614 16.53 19.21 25.80
C ALA A 614 16.74 20.01 24.50
N SER A 615 17.45 21.13 24.60
CA SER A 615 17.79 21.94 23.43
C SER A 615 18.74 21.22 22.48
N ALA A 616 19.62 20.33 22.95
CA ALA A 616 20.59 19.63 22.11
C ALA A 616 19.96 18.49 21.31
N VAL A 617 19.10 17.67 21.93
CA VAL A 617 18.38 16.61 21.22
C VAL A 617 17.39 17.20 20.22
N LEU A 618 16.65 18.23 20.61
CA LEU A 618 15.73 18.91 19.70
C LEU A 618 16.49 19.57 18.53
N ALA A 619 17.66 20.16 18.78
CA ALA A 619 18.50 20.71 17.72
C ALA A 619 19.03 19.62 16.77
N ALA A 620 19.34 18.42 17.29
CA ALA A 620 19.75 17.28 16.47
C ALA A 620 18.61 16.74 15.59
N LEU A 621 17.38 16.64 16.13
CA LEU A 621 16.18 16.23 15.39
C LEU A 621 15.78 17.22 14.27
N THR A 622 16.15 18.48 14.43
CA THR A 622 15.83 19.57 13.49
C THR A 622 17.04 20.02 12.68
N ALA A 623 18.17 19.30 12.81
CA ALA A 623 19.37 19.58 12.05
C ALA A 623 19.08 19.48 10.56
N ARG A 624 19.62 20.43 9.79
CA ARG A 624 19.48 20.43 8.33
C ARG A 624 20.61 19.62 7.72
N ASP A 625 20.29 18.93 6.63
CA ASP A 625 21.28 18.23 5.83
C ASP A 625 22.39 19.18 5.37
N ILE A 626 23.63 18.79 5.68
CA ILE A 626 24.82 19.44 5.15
C ILE A 626 25.07 18.86 3.76
N ALA A 627 25.38 19.71 2.78
CA ALA A 627 25.70 19.27 1.43
C ALA A 627 26.87 18.27 1.46
N PRO A 628 26.69 17.03 0.95
CA PRO A 628 27.71 16.01 1.03
C PRO A 628 28.84 16.31 0.03
N GLU A 629 30.08 15.99 0.42
CA GLU A 629 31.28 16.22 -0.40
C GLU A 629 31.44 15.18 -1.52
N ALA A 630 30.81 14.01 -1.36
CA ALA A 630 30.74 12.93 -2.33
C ALA A 630 29.27 12.60 -2.65
N PRO A 631 28.99 11.81 -3.71
CA PRO A 631 27.63 11.36 -4.00
C PRO A 631 26.98 10.70 -2.78
N TYR A 632 25.76 11.12 -2.46
CA TYR A 632 25.01 10.63 -1.30
C TYR A 632 23.63 10.17 -1.73
N ILE A 633 23.27 8.95 -1.33
CA ILE A 633 22.04 8.30 -1.75
C ILE A 633 21.03 8.34 -0.61
N ARG A 634 19.84 8.87 -0.88
CA ARG A 634 18.73 8.88 0.07
C ARG A 634 17.76 7.75 -0.27
N VAL A 635 17.40 6.92 0.70
CA VAL A 635 16.37 5.87 0.59
C VAL A 635 15.34 5.91 1.72
N LEU A 636 15.58 6.64 2.81
CA LEU A 636 14.67 6.83 3.96
C LEU A 636 13.65 7.96 3.68
N GLY A 637 12.91 7.78 2.59
CA GLY A 637 11.98 8.76 2.03
C GLY A 637 11.99 8.63 0.51
N ARG A 638 11.89 9.77 -0.19
CA ARG A 638 12.03 9.79 -1.64
C ARG A 638 13.45 9.41 -2.07
N VAL A 639 13.56 8.50 -3.06
CA VAL A 639 14.86 8.02 -3.54
C VAL A 639 15.54 9.07 -4.41
N GLU A 640 16.68 9.58 -3.96
CA GLU A 640 17.40 10.68 -4.59
C GLU A 640 18.93 10.51 -4.46
N VAL A 641 19.68 11.11 -5.38
CA VAL A 641 21.15 11.19 -5.31
C VAL A 641 21.57 12.66 -5.25
N PHE A 642 22.33 13.00 -4.23
CA PHE A 642 22.92 14.32 -3.95
C PHE A 642 24.43 14.29 -4.12
N GLY A 643 25.10 15.46 -4.01
CA GLY A 643 26.56 15.54 -4.05
C GLY A 643 27.19 15.30 -5.43
N LEU A 644 26.39 15.31 -6.49
CA LEU A 644 26.89 15.16 -7.86
C LEU A 644 27.60 16.44 -8.33
N LEU A 645 28.82 16.29 -8.83
CA LEU A 645 29.60 17.42 -9.39
C LEU A 645 29.00 17.96 -10.70
N SER A 646 28.31 17.10 -11.46
CA SER A 646 27.65 17.50 -12.70
C SER A 646 26.23 17.99 -12.43
N THR A 647 25.93 19.21 -12.88
CA THR A 647 24.58 19.80 -12.87
C THR A 647 23.77 19.49 -14.12
N LYS A 648 24.34 18.76 -15.09
CA LYS A 648 23.63 18.40 -16.33
C LYS A 648 22.45 17.49 -16.01
N GLN A 649 21.28 17.83 -16.56
CA GLN A 649 20.12 16.96 -16.52
C GLN A 649 20.40 15.68 -17.32
N GLU A 650 20.21 14.54 -16.66
CA GLU A 650 20.36 13.22 -17.26
C GLU A 650 18.97 12.67 -17.59
N VAL A 651 18.74 12.32 -18.85
CA VAL A 651 17.43 11.86 -19.33
C VAL A 651 17.01 10.57 -18.60
N ARG A 652 17.96 9.67 -18.30
CA ARG A 652 17.70 8.42 -17.57
C ARG A 652 17.94 8.50 -16.06
N ARG A 653 17.86 9.69 -15.45
CA ARG A 653 18.18 9.91 -14.03
C ARG A 653 17.46 8.94 -13.08
N ARG A 654 16.19 8.62 -13.33
CA ARG A 654 15.42 7.67 -12.49
C ARG A 654 16.05 6.27 -12.47
N GLN A 655 16.43 5.76 -13.64
CA GLN A 655 17.06 4.44 -13.76
C GLN A 655 18.45 4.42 -13.11
N LEU A 656 19.26 5.48 -13.30
CA LEU A 656 20.58 5.55 -12.67
C LEU A 656 20.49 5.69 -11.15
N THR A 657 19.45 6.38 -10.64
CA THR A 657 19.15 6.48 -9.21
C THR A 657 18.81 5.12 -8.62
N GLU A 658 18.03 4.29 -9.34
CA GLU A 658 17.74 2.92 -8.93
C GLU A 658 18.99 2.05 -8.86
N VAL A 659 19.87 2.14 -9.87
CA VAL A 659 21.16 1.44 -9.87
C VAL A 659 22.02 1.88 -8.67
N ALA A 660 22.12 3.19 -8.41
CA ALA A 660 22.91 3.71 -7.29
C ALA A 660 22.36 3.22 -5.93
N ALA A 661 21.03 3.28 -5.73
CA ALA A 661 20.39 2.78 -4.52
C ALA A 661 20.60 1.27 -4.32
N TRP A 662 20.49 0.48 -5.39
CA TRP A 662 20.75 -0.95 -5.33
C TRP A 662 22.21 -1.25 -4.94
N LEU A 663 23.17 -0.58 -5.57
CA LEU A 663 24.60 -0.75 -5.29
C LEU A 663 24.96 -0.38 -3.85
N ALA A 664 24.36 0.68 -3.31
CA ALA A 664 24.59 1.10 -1.92
C ALA A 664 24.04 0.12 -0.89
N LEU A 665 22.91 -0.55 -1.20
CA LEU A 665 22.28 -1.51 -0.30
C LEU A 665 22.80 -2.95 -0.48
N HIS A 666 23.46 -3.25 -1.60
CA HIS A 666 24.00 -4.58 -1.91
C HIS A 666 25.51 -4.52 -2.22
N PRO A 667 26.36 -4.08 -1.27
CA PRO A 667 27.80 -4.04 -1.46
C PRO A 667 28.35 -5.45 -1.67
N GLY A 668 29.23 -5.64 -2.66
CA GLY A 668 29.85 -6.94 -2.96
C GLY A 668 28.97 -7.90 -3.78
N SER A 669 27.82 -7.42 -4.26
CA SER A 669 26.88 -8.21 -5.06
C SER A 669 27.43 -8.63 -6.42
N SER A 670 26.96 -9.77 -6.91
CA SER A 670 27.37 -10.37 -8.18
C SER A 670 26.62 -9.78 -9.39
N ARG A 671 27.11 -10.06 -10.59
CA ARG A 671 26.42 -9.76 -11.86
C ARG A 671 25.05 -10.40 -11.98
N VAL A 672 24.89 -11.62 -11.48
CA VAL A 672 23.62 -12.33 -11.54
C VAL A 672 22.57 -11.63 -10.67
N GLU A 673 22.96 -11.20 -9.47
CA GLU A 673 22.07 -10.47 -8.56
C GLU A 673 21.72 -9.09 -9.11
N PHE A 674 22.67 -8.39 -9.72
CA PHE A 674 22.41 -7.11 -10.37
C PHE A 674 21.42 -7.26 -11.53
N ASP A 675 21.64 -8.26 -12.39
CA ASP A 675 20.78 -8.49 -13.55
C ASP A 675 19.35 -8.87 -13.13
N ALA A 676 19.23 -9.75 -12.13
CA ALA A 676 17.96 -10.12 -11.54
C ALA A 676 17.20 -8.92 -10.93
N ALA A 677 17.92 -7.98 -10.31
CA ALA A 677 17.31 -6.80 -9.69
C ALA A 677 16.82 -5.75 -10.70
N MET A 678 17.52 -5.59 -11.82
CA MET A 678 17.23 -4.53 -12.81
C MET A 678 16.28 -4.98 -13.93
N TRP A 679 16.33 -6.26 -14.31
CA TRP A 679 15.55 -6.80 -15.43
C TRP A 679 14.63 -7.98 -15.04
N GLY A 680 14.82 -8.58 -13.86
CA GLY A 680 14.09 -9.76 -13.40
C GLY A 680 14.92 -11.04 -13.49
N GLU A 681 14.57 -12.05 -12.69
CA GLU A 681 15.36 -13.29 -12.55
C GLU A 681 15.42 -14.15 -13.82
N ASP A 682 14.35 -14.18 -14.59
CA ASP A 682 14.22 -15.04 -15.78
C ASP A 682 14.64 -14.37 -17.09
N VAL A 683 15.10 -13.11 -17.01
CA VAL A 683 15.49 -12.33 -18.20
C VAL A 683 16.98 -12.55 -18.49
N ARG A 684 17.28 -13.09 -19.68
CA ARG A 684 18.66 -13.15 -20.17
C ARG A 684 19.11 -11.76 -20.61
N VAL A 685 19.92 -11.12 -19.79
CA VAL A 685 20.41 -9.77 -20.05
C VAL A 685 21.62 -9.79 -20.98
N ASP A 686 21.56 -9.00 -22.05
CA ASP A 686 22.72 -8.73 -22.88
C ASP A 686 23.81 -7.99 -22.09
N SER A 687 25.04 -8.50 -22.17
CA SER A 687 26.19 -7.91 -21.50
C SER A 687 26.46 -6.47 -21.97
N GLN A 688 26.16 -6.13 -23.23
CA GLN A 688 26.31 -4.78 -23.73
C GLN A 688 25.27 -3.81 -23.12
N ALA A 689 24.01 -4.22 -22.98
CA ALA A 689 22.99 -3.45 -22.26
C ALA A 689 23.41 -3.13 -20.81
N ARG A 690 23.83 -4.16 -20.05
CA ARG A 690 24.34 -4.00 -18.67
C ARG A 690 25.56 -3.09 -18.60
N ASN A 691 26.56 -3.33 -19.45
CA ASN A 691 27.79 -2.53 -19.48
C ASN A 691 27.51 -1.07 -19.83
N THR A 692 26.53 -0.82 -20.70
CA THR A 692 26.09 0.53 -21.07
C THR A 692 25.44 1.23 -19.88
N LEU A 693 24.55 0.55 -19.14
CA LEU A 693 23.93 1.10 -17.93
C LEU A 693 24.98 1.41 -16.85
N MET A 694 25.93 0.50 -16.62
CA MET A 694 27.02 0.69 -15.67
C MET A 694 27.97 1.82 -16.07
N SER A 695 28.34 1.91 -17.34
CA SER A 695 29.18 2.99 -17.87
C SER A 695 28.50 4.35 -17.72
N ARG A 696 27.19 4.42 -17.97
CA ARG A 696 26.40 5.64 -17.78
C ARG A 696 26.29 6.02 -16.31
N THR A 697 25.98 5.06 -15.43
CA THR A 697 25.92 5.28 -13.98
C THR A 697 27.26 5.81 -13.45
N ARG A 698 28.38 5.22 -13.87
CA ARG A 698 29.74 5.67 -13.51
C ARG A 698 29.97 7.12 -13.89
N ARG A 699 29.69 7.48 -15.15
CA ARG A 699 29.85 8.86 -15.64
C ARG A 699 28.94 9.83 -14.90
N TRP A 700 27.74 9.40 -14.54
CA TRP A 700 26.75 10.21 -13.84
C TRP A 700 27.14 10.49 -12.39
N LEU A 701 27.66 9.48 -11.67
CA LEU A 701 28.19 9.64 -10.30
C LEU A 701 29.47 10.50 -10.28
N GLY A 702 30.31 10.38 -11.31
CA GLY A 702 31.52 11.17 -11.46
C GLY A 702 32.74 10.58 -10.75
N ASP A 703 33.71 11.44 -10.48
CA ASP A 703 35.02 11.09 -9.94
C ASP A 703 35.28 11.81 -8.61
N ASP A 704 36.09 11.20 -7.75
CA ASP A 704 36.61 11.76 -6.51
C ASP A 704 37.59 12.95 -6.77
N PRO A 705 37.99 13.71 -5.74
CA PRO A 705 38.95 14.80 -5.90
C PRO A 705 40.33 14.37 -6.45
N ASP A 706 40.70 13.10 -6.34
CA ASP A 706 41.94 12.52 -6.86
C ASP A 706 41.80 12.02 -8.33
N GLY A 707 40.59 12.10 -8.90
CA GLY A 707 40.26 11.70 -10.26
C GLY A 707 39.93 10.22 -10.44
N ASN A 708 39.66 9.47 -9.36
CA ASN A 708 39.18 8.10 -9.43
C ASN A 708 37.65 8.06 -9.51
N PRO A 709 37.06 7.17 -10.32
CA PRO A 709 35.60 7.10 -10.44
C PRO A 709 34.94 6.58 -9.16
N TYR A 710 33.89 7.26 -8.70
CA TYR A 710 33.07 6.83 -7.54
C TYR A 710 32.39 5.47 -7.75
N LEU A 711 32.21 5.06 -9.01
CA LEU A 711 31.88 3.68 -9.38
C LEU A 711 33.08 3.08 -10.12
N PRO A 712 33.95 2.30 -9.45
CA PRO A 712 35.12 1.70 -10.06
C PRO A 712 34.81 0.87 -11.32
N LEU A 713 35.83 0.66 -12.14
CA LEU A 713 35.76 -0.37 -13.18
C LEU A 713 35.70 -1.74 -12.49
N ILE A 714 34.75 -2.55 -12.91
CA ILE A 714 34.54 -3.88 -12.34
C ILE A 714 35.72 -4.76 -12.77
N THR A 715 36.64 -4.99 -11.84
CA THR A 715 37.87 -5.76 -12.07
C THR A 715 37.72 -7.22 -11.63
N GLY A 716 36.71 -7.53 -10.82
CA GLY A 716 36.30 -8.88 -10.40
C GLY A 716 34.85 -9.22 -10.81
N ASP A 717 34.20 -10.07 -10.03
CA ASP A 717 32.79 -10.46 -10.24
C ASP A 717 31.80 -9.70 -9.35
N GLU A 718 32.30 -8.80 -8.49
CA GLU A 718 31.52 -8.06 -7.50
C GLU A 718 31.38 -6.58 -7.87
N TYR A 719 30.20 -6.02 -7.59
CA TYR A 719 29.92 -4.60 -7.67
C TYR A 719 30.16 -3.91 -6.32
N GLY A 720 30.74 -2.73 -6.38
CA GLY A 720 30.93 -1.87 -5.22
C GLY A 720 31.07 -0.41 -5.64
N LEU A 721 30.55 0.48 -4.80
CA LEU A 721 30.81 1.90 -4.87
C LEU A 721 32.08 2.24 -4.10
N ASP A 722 32.69 3.38 -4.40
CA ASP A 722 33.76 3.94 -3.58
C ASP A 722 33.26 4.17 -2.14
N PRO A 723 34.08 3.92 -1.08
CA PRO A 723 33.67 4.10 0.31
C PRO A 723 33.20 5.50 0.67
N ALA A 724 33.56 6.54 -0.09
CA ALA A 724 33.05 7.90 0.10
C ALA A 724 31.57 8.04 -0.31
N VAL A 725 31.06 7.17 -1.19
CA VAL A 725 29.64 7.12 -1.57
C VAL A 725 28.88 6.33 -0.52
N THR A 726 28.03 7.01 0.23
CA THR A 726 27.22 6.41 1.30
C THR A 726 25.74 6.67 1.09
N CYS A 727 24.90 6.04 1.93
CA CYS A 727 23.47 6.30 1.97
C CYS A 727 23.00 6.59 3.39
N ASP A 728 21.85 7.26 3.48
CA ASP A 728 21.17 7.57 4.73
C ASP A 728 20.88 6.32 5.57
N TRP A 729 20.57 5.18 4.97
CA TRP A 729 20.39 3.94 5.71
C TRP A 729 21.68 3.45 6.39
N VAL A 730 22.83 3.50 5.70
CA VAL A 730 24.12 3.12 6.30
C VAL A 730 24.46 4.06 7.46
N GLN A 731 24.25 5.38 7.30
CA GLN A 731 24.44 6.35 8.38
C GLN A 731 23.47 6.12 9.55
N PHE A 732 22.21 5.80 9.25
CA PHE A 732 21.21 5.43 10.25
C PHE A 732 21.68 4.23 11.09
N GLN A 733 22.22 3.19 10.44
CA GLN A 733 22.75 2.01 11.14
C GLN A 733 23.92 2.35 12.07
N GLU A 734 24.82 3.24 11.67
CA GLU A 734 25.93 3.71 12.51
C GLU A 734 25.42 4.48 13.74
N LEU A 735 24.49 5.40 13.53
CA LEU A 735 23.87 6.19 14.60
C LEU A 735 23.04 5.33 15.56
N TYR A 736 22.35 4.31 15.02
CA TYR A 736 21.67 3.29 15.81
C TYR A 736 22.65 2.57 16.74
N ARG A 737 23.79 2.09 16.22
CA ARG A 737 24.79 1.37 17.04
C ARG A 737 25.37 2.26 18.13
N ALA A 738 25.59 3.56 17.84
CA ALA A 738 26.08 4.52 18.81
C ALA A 738 25.07 4.82 19.93
N GLY A 739 23.78 4.91 19.60
CA GLY A 739 22.74 5.40 20.51
C GLY A 739 21.88 4.33 21.19
N PHE A 740 21.46 3.30 20.47
CA PHE A 740 20.33 2.45 20.89
C PHE A 740 20.64 1.63 22.14
N HIS A 741 21.83 1.03 22.20
CA HIS A 741 22.28 0.24 23.36
C HIS A 741 23.03 1.06 24.42
N SER A 742 23.17 2.36 24.19
CA SER A 742 23.88 3.28 25.06
C SER A 742 22.89 4.17 25.81
N SER A 743 23.32 4.76 26.92
CA SER A 743 22.52 5.74 27.68
C SER A 743 23.28 7.05 27.80
N GLY A 744 22.53 8.14 28.02
CA GLY A 744 23.08 9.50 28.17
C GLY A 744 22.90 10.36 26.92
N LEU A 745 23.25 11.64 27.06
CA LEU A 745 22.94 12.67 26.07
C LEU A 745 23.52 12.39 24.68
N ASP A 746 24.77 11.94 24.59
CA ASP A 746 25.40 11.64 23.30
C ASP A 746 24.69 10.49 22.56
N ALA A 747 24.19 9.50 23.30
CA ALA A 747 23.40 8.40 22.76
C ALA A 747 22.06 8.91 22.22
N ASP A 748 21.38 9.79 22.96
CA ASP A 748 20.11 10.38 22.55
C ASP A 748 20.28 11.34 21.35
N ILE A 749 21.40 12.08 21.28
CA ILE A 749 21.77 12.89 20.12
C ILE A 749 22.03 12.01 18.90
N ALA A 750 22.66 10.84 19.07
CA ALA A 750 22.86 9.90 17.97
C ALA A 750 21.52 9.38 17.43
N LEU A 751 20.60 8.97 18.31
CA LEU A 751 19.25 8.56 17.90
C LEU A 751 18.47 9.70 17.23
N ALA A 752 18.57 10.92 17.75
CA ALA A 752 17.95 12.10 17.16
C ALA A 752 18.48 12.40 15.74
N LYS A 753 19.79 12.28 15.53
CA LYS A 753 20.39 12.39 14.19
C LYS A 753 19.91 11.28 13.26
N ALA A 754 19.71 10.06 13.78
CA ALA A 754 19.18 8.96 12.98
C ALA A 754 17.77 9.27 12.48
N LEU A 755 16.89 9.77 13.36
CA LEU A 755 15.54 10.19 12.96
C LEU A 755 15.51 11.41 12.06
N ALA A 756 16.50 12.31 12.15
CA ALA A 756 16.62 13.45 11.23
C ALA A 756 16.89 13.02 9.77
N LEU A 757 17.41 11.80 9.55
CA LEU A 757 17.58 11.23 8.21
C LEU A 757 16.26 10.73 7.60
N VAL A 758 15.21 10.58 8.41
CA VAL A 758 13.90 10.07 7.97
C VAL A 758 13.07 11.23 7.40
N HIS A 759 12.77 11.12 6.11
CA HIS A 759 12.01 12.11 5.33
C HIS A 759 10.65 11.57 4.83
N GLY A 760 10.22 10.43 5.36
CA GLY A 760 9.02 9.72 4.97
C GLY A 760 9.21 8.20 4.96
N ARG A 761 8.21 7.48 4.45
CA ARG A 761 8.31 6.04 4.22
C ARG A 761 9.51 5.72 3.33
N PRO A 762 10.36 4.73 3.69
CA PRO A 762 11.46 4.32 2.84
C PRO A 762 10.98 4.00 1.42
N PHE A 763 11.71 4.47 0.41
CA PHE A 763 11.35 4.38 -1.01
C PHE A 763 10.00 5.06 -1.37
N ALA A 764 9.63 6.15 -0.71
CA ALA A 764 8.44 6.92 -1.08
C ALA A 764 8.53 7.49 -2.52
N GLY A 765 7.39 7.52 -3.22
CA GLY A 765 7.28 8.16 -4.53
C GLY A 765 7.99 7.42 -5.68
N ILE A 766 8.36 6.15 -5.50
CA ILE A 766 8.83 5.30 -6.59
C ILE A 766 7.66 4.86 -7.49
N LEU A 767 7.99 4.49 -8.73
CA LEU A 767 7.03 3.82 -9.61
C LEU A 767 6.81 2.38 -9.12
N PRO A 768 5.57 1.86 -9.11
CA PRO A 768 5.25 0.52 -8.60
C PRO A 768 6.06 -0.62 -9.24
N ASN A 769 6.41 -0.48 -10.52
CA ASN A 769 7.18 -1.46 -11.29
C ASN A 769 8.69 -1.21 -11.31
N LYS A 770 9.19 -0.35 -10.44
CA LYS A 770 10.62 -0.09 -10.22
C LYS A 770 10.99 -0.45 -8.79
N TYR A 771 12.27 -0.67 -8.54
CA TYR A 771 12.77 -1.08 -7.23
C TYR A 771 12.12 -2.37 -6.73
N THR A 772 11.84 -3.32 -7.62
CA THR A 772 11.11 -4.56 -7.29
C THR A 772 11.78 -5.35 -6.17
N TRP A 773 13.10 -5.20 -6.02
CA TRP A 773 13.95 -5.77 -4.98
C TRP A 773 13.83 -5.13 -3.58
N ASN A 774 13.14 -4.00 -3.41
CA ASN A 774 13.19 -3.21 -2.17
C ASN A 774 12.35 -3.76 -1.00
N GLY A 775 11.47 -4.74 -1.23
CA GLY A 775 10.47 -5.15 -0.25
C GLY A 775 11.05 -5.50 1.12
N ALA A 776 12.09 -6.35 1.16
CA ALA A 776 12.75 -6.72 2.42
C ALA A 776 13.47 -5.53 3.09
N TRP A 777 14.04 -4.62 2.30
CA TRP A 777 14.69 -3.41 2.81
C TRP A 777 13.70 -2.45 3.47
N VAL A 778 12.54 -2.21 2.83
CA VAL A 778 11.49 -1.35 3.37
C VAL A 778 11.03 -1.87 4.73
N GLU A 779 10.73 -3.17 4.85
CA GLU A 779 10.25 -3.75 6.11
C GLU A 779 11.30 -3.70 7.23
N GLU A 780 12.59 -3.90 6.89
CA GLU A 780 13.68 -3.75 7.86
C GLU A 780 13.85 -2.29 8.32
N MET A 781 13.83 -1.35 7.38
CA MET A 781 13.94 0.08 7.66
C MET A 781 12.79 0.57 8.53
N VAL A 782 11.54 0.25 8.15
CA VAL A 782 10.31 0.58 8.89
C VAL A 782 10.37 0.07 10.33
N SER A 783 10.67 -1.22 10.51
CA SER A 783 10.73 -1.84 11.86
C SER A 783 11.78 -1.17 12.74
N THR A 784 12.94 -0.82 12.17
CA THR A 784 14.05 -0.22 12.93
C THR A 784 13.81 1.26 13.25
N ILE A 785 13.24 2.02 12.30
CA ILE A 785 12.88 3.43 12.51
C ILE A 785 11.85 3.55 13.63
N GLU A 786 10.82 2.70 13.63
CA GLU A 786 9.82 2.66 14.69
C GLU A 786 10.45 2.37 16.07
N ASP A 787 11.40 1.44 16.12
CA ASP A 787 12.16 1.13 17.34
C ASP A 787 12.99 2.30 17.86
N VAL A 788 13.69 3.01 16.96
CA VAL A 788 14.45 4.21 17.35
C VAL A 788 13.55 5.36 17.79
N ALA A 789 12.45 5.58 17.08
CA ALA A 789 11.51 6.68 17.36
C ALA A 789 10.87 6.51 18.73
N ASP A 790 10.37 5.31 19.03
CA ASP A 790 9.74 5.00 20.30
C ASP A 790 10.74 5.03 21.46
N GLU A 791 11.92 4.44 21.30
CA GLU A 791 12.97 4.46 22.33
C GLU A 791 13.37 5.90 22.68
N LEU A 792 13.62 6.75 21.68
CA LEU A 792 13.97 8.15 21.93
C LEU A 792 12.79 8.93 22.53
N ALA A 793 11.56 8.68 22.07
CA ALA A 793 10.37 9.32 22.61
C ALA A 793 10.20 9.01 24.11
N GLN A 794 10.33 7.74 24.51
CA GLN A 794 10.24 7.32 25.91
C GLN A 794 11.37 7.92 26.77
N ARG A 795 12.60 7.94 26.27
CA ARG A 795 13.73 8.58 26.96
C ARG A 795 13.54 10.08 27.18
N ARG A 796 12.91 10.78 26.22
CA ARG A 796 12.62 12.22 26.34
C ARG A 796 11.39 12.51 27.19
N LEU A 797 10.38 11.64 27.16
CA LEU A 797 9.25 11.69 28.07
C LEU A 797 9.70 11.57 29.53
N ALA A 798 10.60 10.63 29.84
CA ALA A 798 11.15 10.43 31.17
C ALA A 798 11.89 11.68 31.71
N GLU A 799 12.61 12.40 30.84
CA GLU A 799 13.29 13.66 31.17
C GLU A 799 12.35 14.89 31.14
N ARG A 800 11.06 14.70 30.80
CA ARG A 800 10.04 15.74 30.58
C ARG A 800 10.38 16.74 29.47
N ASP A 801 11.18 16.31 28.49
CA ASP A 801 11.37 17.03 27.24
C ASP A 801 10.29 16.63 26.24
N TYR A 802 9.07 17.12 26.49
CA TYR A 802 7.90 16.76 25.69
C TYR A 802 8.02 17.16 24.22
N ARG A 803 8.82 18.19 23.90
CA ARG A 803 9.00 18.65 22.52
C ARG A 803 9.85 17.66 21.73
N ALA A 804 11.01 17.27 22.27
CA ALA A 804 11.83 16.25 21.60
C ALA A 804 11.12 14.90 21.58
N ALA A 805 10.37 14.55 22.64
CA ALA A 805 9.59 13.32 22.68
C ALA A 805 8.55 13.25 21.55
N ALA A 806 7.70 14.29 21.44
CA ALA A 806 6.66 14.35 20.41
C ALA A 806 7.24 14.38 19.00
N LEU A 807 8.33 15.13 18.77
CA LEU A 807 8.98 15.17 17.47
C LEU A 807 9.62 13.82 17.09
N SER A 808 10.14 13.07 18.06
CA SER A 808 10.70 11.73 17.82
C SER A 808 9.61 10.76 17.34
N ALA A 809 8.48 10.72 18.04
CA ALA A 809 7.34 9.90 17.64
C ALA A 809 6.77 10.35 16.27
N ALA A 810 6.65 11.66 16.04
CA ALA A 810 6.20 12.20 14.76
C ALA A 810 7.11 11.82 13.58
N ARG A 811 8.44 11.85 13.76
CA ARG A 811 9.40 11.37 12.74
C ARG A 811 9.26 9.88 12.46
N GLY A 812 9.00 9.07 13.48
CA GLY A 812 8.66 7.65 13.28
C GLY A 812 7.39 7.47 12.46
N LEU A 813 6.34 8.25 12.75
CA LEU A 813 5.07 8.23 12.03
C LEU A 813 5.16 8.73 10.57
N GLU A 814 6.18 9.54 10.22
CA GLU A 814 6.46 9.86 8.82
C GLU A 814 6.87 8.61 8.02
N ALA A 815 7.57 7.66 8.66
CA ALA A 815 7.97 6.39 8.04
C ALA A 815 6.92 5.29 8.18
N VAL A 816 6.23 5.24 9.33
CA VAL A 816 5.27 4.20 9.71
C VAL A 816 3.96 4.85 10.19
N PRO A 817 3.16 5.45 9.29
CA PRO A 817 1.93 6.15 9.66
C PRO A 817 0.94 5.32 10.48
N GLU A 818 0.93 4.01 10.25
CA GLU A 818 0.04 3.01 10.86
C GLU A 818 0.53 2.47 12.22
N SER A 819 1.62 3.00 12.80
CA SER A 819 2.14 2.50 14.09
C SER A 819 1.32 2.99 15.28
N GLU A 820 0.46 2.11 15.81
CA GLU A 820 -0.26 2.37 17.07
C GLU A 820 0.67 2.57 18.25
N ARG A 821 1.83 1.91 18.27
CA ARG A 821 2.82 2.10 19.34
C ARG A 821 3.30 3.55 19.42
N LEU A 822 3.58 4.18 18.27
CA LEU A 822 3.98 5.58 18.23
C LEU A 822 2.82 6.52 18.59
N TYR A 823 1.57 6.17 18.24
CA TYR A 823 0.40 6.91 18.73
C TYR A 823 0.21 6.78 20.25
N ARG A 824 0.40 5.59 20.83
CA ARG A 824 0.40 5.39 22.29
C ARG A 824 1.45 6.28 22.97
N SER A 825 2.67 6.31 22.43
CA SER A 825 3.71 7.25 22.87
C SER A 825 3.26 8.72 22.78
N LEU A 826 2.62 9.14 21.69
CA LEU A 826 2.05 10.49 21.57
C LEU A 826 0.95 10.76 22.61
N PHE A 827 0.05 9.80 22.88
CA PHE A 827 -1.01 9.94 23.87
C PHE A 827 -0.44 10.19 25.26
N GLU A 828 0.57 9.41 25.66
CA GLU A 828 1.28 9.61 26.92
C GLU A 828 1.96 10.98 26.99
N ILE A 829 2.64 11.40 25.91
CA ILE A 829 3.31 12.70 25.85
C ILE A 829 2.31 13.87 25.96
N HIS A 830 1.20 13.81 25.23
CA HIS A 830 0.15 14.84 25.27
C HIS A 830 -0.55 14.87 26.64
N ALA A 831 -0.82 13.70 27.23
CA ALA A 831 -1.38 13.62 28.58
C ALA A 831 -0.44 14.21 29.63
N ALA A 832 0.85 13.87 29.59
CA ALA A 832 1.87 14.35 30.53
C ALA A 832 2.20 15.85 30.38
N SER A 833 2.08 16.40 29.18
CA SER A 833 2.31 17.82 28.90
C SER A 833 1.09 18.72 29.13
N GLY A 834 -0.12 18.15 29.29
CA GLY A 834 -1.35 18.92 29.44
C GLY A 834 -2.08 19.23 28.13
N ASP A 835 -1.58 18.78 26.98
CA ASP A 835 -2.07 19.13 25.64
C ASP A 835 -3.28 18.26 25.23
N ARG A 836 -4.49 18.67 25.65
CA ARG A 836 -5.75 17.97 25.33
C ARG A 836 -6.03 17.92 23.83
N GLU A 837 -5.84 19.03 23.15
CA GLU A 837 -6.11 19.09 21.71
C GLU A 837 -5.15 18.20 20.91
N GLY A 838 -3.87 18.14 21.33
CA GLY A 838 -2.89 17.22 20.75
C GLY A 838 -3.31 15.76 20.86
N LEU A 839 -3.79 15.35 22.04
CA LEU A 839 -4.30 14.00 22.25
C LEU A 839 -5.51 13.69 21.34
N SER A 840 -6.50 14.59 21.30
CA SER A 840 -7.68 14.41 20.43
C SER A 840 -7.33 14.38 18.94
N ARG A 841 -6.39 15.22 18.48
CA ARG A 841 -5.92 15.19 17.08
C ARG A 841 -5.23 13.87 16.74
N ALA A 842 -4.38 13.36 17.63
CA ALA A 842 -3.68 12.12 17.42
C ALA A 842 -4.64 10.92 17.38
N ALA A 843 -5.66 10.90 18.25
CA ALA A 843 -6.65 9.83 18.29
C ALA A 843 -7.54 9.80 17.05
N ARG A 844 -8.09 10.96 16.63
CA ARG A 844 -8.84 11.06 15.36
C ARG A 844 -8.03 10.57 14.19
N ARG A 845 -6.76 10.97 14.14
CA ARG A 845 -5.87 10.56 13.04
C ARG A 845 -5.65 9.05 13.01
N LEU A 846 -5.51 8.42 14.17
CA LEU A 846 -5.42 6.97 14.27
C LEU A 846 -6.75 6.31 13.87
N ASN A 847 -7.90 6.86 14.29
CA ASN A 847 -9.22 6.37 13.91
C ASN A 847 -9.41 6.37 12.39
N GLU A 848 -9.13 7.50 11.73
CA GLU A 848 -9.18 7.64 10.27
C GLU A 848 -8.31 6.59 9.55
N LEU A 849 -7.13 6.28 10.10
CA LEU A 849 -6.23 5.29 9.53
C LEU A 849 -6.74 3.86 9.75
N ASN A 850 -7.30 3.58 10.91
CA ASN A 850 -7.88 2.28 11.25
C ASN A 850 -9.13 2.00 10.40
N GLU A 851 -10.00 2.99 10.23
CA GLU A 851 -11.14 2.93 9.29
C GLU A 851 -10.68 2.67 7.85
N GLN A 852 -9.65 3.39 7.37
CA GLN A 852 -9.09 3.18 6.03
C GLN A 852 -8.48 1.78 5.84
N LEU A 853 -8.03 1.17 6.93
CA LEU A 853 -7.52 -0.20 6.93
C LEU A 853 -8.63 -1.23 7.20
N GLY A 854 -9.84 -0.82 7.58
CA GLY A 854 -10.92 -1.74 7.98
C GLY A 854 -10.53 -2.59 9.18
N VAL A 855 -9.93 -1.97 10.21
CA VAL A 855 -9.46 -2.65 11.40
C VAL A 855 -9.81 -1.88 12.66
N ASP A 856 -10.08 -2.60 13.74
CA ASP A 856 -10.25 -2.00 15.06
C ASP A 856 -8.91 -1.54 15.66
N PRO A 857 -8.93 -0.53 16.54
CA PRO A 857 -7.77 -0.17 17.35
C PRO A 857 -7.32 -1.33 18.24
N GLU A 858 -6.02 -1.40 18.54
CA GLU A 858 -5.50 -2.42 19.44
C GLU A 858 -6.05 -2.24 20.86
N GLU A 859 -6.33 -3.35 21.54
CA GLU A 859 -6.80 -3.37 22.94
C GLU A 859 -5.91 -2.52 23.86
N GLU A 860 -4.58 -2.63 23.72
CA GLU A 860 -3.61 -1.83 24.49
C GLU A 860 -3.77 -0.31 24.24
N THR A 861 -4.18 0.09 23.03
CA THR A 861 -4.43 1.50 22.70
C THR A 861 -5.70 2.02 23.35
N VAL A 862 -6.77 1.22 23.32
CA VAL A 862 -8.05 1.56 23.95
C VAL A 862 -7.86 1.65 25.48
N GLU A 863 -7.24 0.65 26.10
CA GLU A 863 -6.96 0.62 27.54
C GLU A 863 -6.11 1.81 28.00
N LEU A 864 -5.09 2.19 27.22
CA LEU A 864 -4.25 3.34 27.51
C LEU A 864 -5.06 4.63 27.47
N LEU A 865 -5.86 4.85 26.43
CA LEU A 865 -6.69 6.04 26.31
C LEU A 865 -7.68 6.14 27.48
N GLU A 866 -8.36 5.04 27.82
CA GLU A 866 -9.23 5.01 28.98
C GLU A 866 -8.49 5.37 30.27
N THR A 867 -7.30 4.83 30.48
CA THR A 867 -6.48 5.07 31.67
C THR A 867 -6.04 6.53 31.76
N LEU A 868 -5.59 7.12 30.65
CA LEU A 868 -5.16 8.52 30.59
C LEU A 868 -6.33 9.49 30.81
N LEU A 869 -7.53 9.14 30.32
CA LEU A 869 -8.74 9.94 30.52
C LEU A 869 -9.30 9.78 31.95
N LYS A 870 -9.29 8.56 32.53
CA LYS A 870 -9.72 8.28 33.92
C LYS A 870 -8.76 8.85 34.97
N GLY A 871 -7.46 8.62 34.83
CA GLY A 871 -6.44 9.04 35.80
C GLY A 871 -6.35 10.55 36.00
N ARG A 872 -6.82 11.32 35.00
CA ARG A 872 -6.97 12.79 35.12
C ARG A 872 -8.14 13.21 36.00
N ARG A 873 -9.24 12.44 36.05
CA ARG A 873 -10.38 12.73 36.95
C ARG A 873 -9.93 12.77 38.40
N THR A 874 -9.13 11.78 38.81
CA THR A 874 -8.58 11.69 40.17
C THR A 874 -7.53 12.74 40.52
N ALA A 875 -7.00 13.48 39.54
CA ALA A 875 -6.03 14.56 39.77
C ALA A 875 -6.67 15.96 39.70
N SER A 876 -7.87 16.07 39.11
CA SER A 876 -8.64 17.31 38.98
C SER A 876 -9.67 17.48 40.10
N ALA A 877 -10.21 16.37 40.64
CA ALA A 877 -10.96 16.31 41.90
C ALA A 877 -10.00 16.34 43.11
#